data_AF-A0A1B6D5F3-F1
#
_entry.id   AF-A0A1B6D5F3-F1
#
_cell.length_a   1.000
_cell.length_b   1.000
_cell.length_c   1.000
_cell.angle_alpha   90.00
_cell.angle_beta   90.00
_cell.angle_gamma   90.00
#
_symmetry.space_group_name_H-M   'P 1'
#
loop_
_entity.id
_entity.type
_entity.pdbx_description
1 polymer ?
#
loop_
_entity_poly.entity_id
_entity_poly.type
_entity_poly.pdbx_seq_one_letter_code
_entity_poly.pdbx_strand_id
1 'polypeptide(L)'
;MSAISTNGLIKGGGTYFMISRSLGPEFGGSIGLILALANAVSCAMNCVGFCETLQDAMRRLGWYIVDGGMVDMRIMGSITICVLLGIVCIGMEWEAKTQIVLLFLLLAAVGDFLIGFLIGPMSDKIKAEGFMGVNSELFWENMKPDYREHQGVKHDFYSVFAIFFPAAAGFLAGANISGDLKDPQKAIPKGTILSIIITSFSYMGMAVLVGWVVVRDATGSLDDYRQGTYRDCQGKDCKFGLHNAFQIMELVSVIGPLIYIGCFAATLSSALASLVSAPKVFQALCNDRLYPYIEYFGKGYGKNNEPVRGYVLTFFIAIVFILIGQLNAIAPLISNFYLASYALINFSTFHASLVKPIGWRPTFKYYNMWLSLVGALMCVSVMFLISWSTALITLLFELALYMIVSYRKTDVNWGSSTQAQMYRSALQSVQQLSKVEEHVKNYSPQILVLSALPSCRPPLVDFAALMTKHSLLLCGHILNAPVPNRVRYILGQKARNWFDSHKIKGFYSNMDDVTFEDGARALMQTSGIGKLRPNILLMGYKMDWRTCERPDLAMYFNVMHKALDLHLSVAILRLKEGLDYSKIITDEVTIVTTETEPTAATSFLQQLNSQENLPRNESFISTMSQVSEASDMTPPTTPSVKPKFTMEPVEEEEDPEKANVLFKKDIKRRESRTHLYRGMDGNPLSKSILNSLTQFQKKQRKGVIDVWWLYDDGGLTLLLPYIISTRSNWSDCKLRVFTLANKKDELQYEQRNMASLLSKFRIDYSDLKIISDITKKPSDETVSFFDNLIKDLKCADEEDDMGVHVSEYELLAMKDKTNRHLRLRELLLENSTSANLIVMTLPMPRKNVVTAGLYMAWLETMSRDMPPFLFVRGNQQSVLTFYS
;
A
#
# COMPACT_ATOMS: atom_id res chain seq x y z
N MET A 1 -2.68 5.30 24.22
CA MET A 1 -3.15 3.91 24.46
C MET A 1 -4.63 3.79 24.78
N SER A 2 -5.18 4.44 25.82
CA SER A 2 -6.60 4.28 26.18
C SER A 2 -7.58 4.62 25.04
N ALA A 3 -7.23 5.57 24.17
CA ALA A 3 -8.00 5.88 22.97
C ALA A 3 -7.96 4.74 21.93
N ILE A 4 -6.78 4.11 21.75
CA ILE A 4 -6.60 2.96 20.85
C ILE A 4 -7.40 1.76 21.39
N SER A 5 -7.33 1.49 22.69
CA SER A 5 -8.04 0.36 23.30
C SER A 5 -9.56 0.53 23.34
N THR A 6 -10.06 1.74 23.08
CA THR A 6 -11.51 2.01 23.01
C THR A 6 -11.98 2.22 21.57
N ASN A 7 -11.09 2.00 20.60
CA ASN A 7 -11.39 2.10 19.18
C ASN A 7 -11.73 0.73 18.59
N GLY A 8 -13.03 0.42 18.49
CA GLY A 8 -13.51 -0.85 17.95
C GLY A 8 -13.33 -2.05 18.89
N LEU A 9 -13.71 -3.24 18.41
CA LEU A 9 -13.63 -4.48 19.20
C LEU A 9 -12.19 -4.99 19.27
N ILE A 10 -11.65 -5.04 20.48
CA ILE A 10 -10.35 -5.67 20.74
C ILE A 10 -10.55 -7.18 20.76
N LYS A 11 -9.88 -7.87 19.84
CA LYS A 11 -9.71 -9.33 19.87
C LYS A 11 -8.32 -9.66 20.44
N GLY A 12 -8.11 -10.93 20.79
CA GLY A 12 -6.79 -11.41 21.24
C GLY A 12 -5.68 -11.13 20.21
N GLY A 13 -4.50 -10.74 20.71
CA GLY A 13 -3.36 -10.35 19.87
C GLY A 13 -2.39 -9.34 20.51
N GLY A 14 -2.69 -8.83 21.72
CA GLY A 14 -1.79 -7.97 22.48
C GLY A 14 -1.66 -6.54 21.95
N THR A 15 -0.64 -5.82 22.42
CA THR A 15 -0.45 -4.38 22.15
C THR A 15 -0.24 -4.08 20.68
N TYR A 16 0.59 -4.85 19.98
CA TYR A 16 0.84 -4.65 18.55
C TYR A 16 -0.44 -4.79 17.71
N PHE A 17 -1.24 -5.82 17.96
CA PHE A 17 -2.49 -6.04 17.24
C PHE A 17 -3.47 -4.87 17.42
N MET A 18 -3.60 -4.34 18.64
CA MET A 18 -4.45 -3.18 18.90
C MET A 18 -3.98 -1.92 18.14
N ILE A 19 -2.67 -1.71 18.09
CA ILE A 19 -2.05 -0.55 17.41
C ILE A 19 -2.20 -0.69 15.89
N SER A 20 -1.81 -1.83 15.31
CA SER A 20 -1.80 -2.04 13.86
C SER A 20 -3.20 -1.98 13.24
N ARG A 21 -4.21 -2.52 13.92
CA ARG A 21 -5.60 -2.52 13.43
C ARG A 21 -6.30 -1.18 13.59
N SER A 22 -5.86 -0.35 14.55
CA SER A 22 -6.46 0.97 14.76
C SER A 22 -5.81 2.07 13.92
N LEU A 23 -4.50 1.96 13.66
CA LEU A 23 -3.71 3.05 13.08
C LEU A 23 -3.22 2.74 11.65
N GLY A 24 -3.29 1.47 11.24
CA GLY A 24 -2.85 0.99 9.93
C GLY A 24 -1.47 0.31 9.97
N PRO A 25 -1.08 -0.37 8.89
CA PRO A 25 0.13 -1.19 8.83
C PRO A 25 1.43 -0.38 8.94
N GLU A 26 1.46 0.84 8.40
CA GLU A 26 2.66 1.70 8.39
C GLU A 26 3.11 2.07 9.81
N PHE A 27 2.19 2.58 10.64
CA PHE A 27 2.45 2.90 12.03
C PHE A 27 2.54 1.65 12.90
N GLY A 28 1.68 0.66 12.67
CA GLY A 28 1.69 -0.60 13.43
C GLY A 28 3.01 -1.34 13.31
N GLY A 29 3.53 -1.48 12.09
CA GLY A 29 4.77 -2.22 11.81
C GLY A 29 6.02 -1.58 12.40
N SER A 30 6.11 -0.24 12.35
CA SER A 30 7.24 0.51 12.94
C SER A 30 7.20 0.47 14.47
N ILE A 31 6.05 0.76 15.08
CA ILE A 31 5.87 0.70 16.54
C ILE A 31 6.14 -0.71 17.07
N GLY A 32 5.61 -1.74 16.39
CA GLY A 32 5.76 -3.13 16.81
C GLY A 32 7.22 -3.59 16.88
N LEU A 33 8.03 -3.24 15.88
CA LEU A 33 9.43 -3.63 15.84
C LEU A 33 10.27 -2.94 16.93
N ILE A 34 10.08 -1.63 17.10
CA ILE A 34 10.80 -0.85 18.13
C ILE A 34 10.39 -1.31 19.53
N LEU A 35 9.09 -1.58 19.76
CA LEU A 35 8.60 -2.07 21.04
C LEU A 35 9.13 -3.47 21.37
N ALA A 36 9.23 -4.37 20.37
CA ALA A 36 9.83 -5.69 20.56
C ALA A 36 11.31 -5.58 20.94
N LEU A 37 12.06 -4.70 20.28
CA LEU A 37 13.46 -4.44 20.62
C LEU A 37 13.60 -3.84 22.03
N ALA A 38 12.80 -2.83 22.37
CA ALA A 38 12.80 -2.20 23.70
C ALA A 38 12.55 -3.23 24.81
N ASN A 39 11.57 -4.12 24.63
CA ASN A 39 11.28 -5.19 25.59
C ASN A 39 12.42 -6.22 25.68
N ALA A 40 13.08 -6.55 24.56
CA ALA A 40 14.23 -7.46 24.58
C ALA A 40 15.41 -6.88 25.38
N VAL A 41 15.71 -5.59 25.19
CA VAL A 41 16.78 -4.90 25.94
C VAL A 41 16.38 -4.69 27.41
N SER A 42 15.10 -4.42 27.69
CA SER A 42 14.57 -4.33 29.06
C SER A 42 14.75 -5.63 29.85
N CYS A 43 14.60 -6.78 29.19
CA CYS A 43 14.89 -8.09 29.82
C CYS A 43 16.35 -8.16 30.31
N ALA A 44 17.31 -7.70 29.51
CA ALA A 44 18.72 -7.65 29.89
C ALA A 44 18.99 -6.72 31.07
N MET A 45 18.44 -5.51 31.07
CA MET A 45 18.62 -4.54 32.16
C MET A 45 18.09 -5.09 33.49
N ASN A 46 16.91 -5.69 33.49
CA ASN A 46 16.34 -6.30 34.69
C ASN A 46 17.17 -7.49 35.19
N CYS A 47 17.74 -8.30 34.28
CA CYS A 47 18.68 -9.37 34.66
C CYS A 47 19.98 -8.81 35.26
N VAL A 48 20.53 -7.72 34.71
CA VAL A 48 21.73 -7.08 35.25
C VAL A 48 21.45 -6.50 36.65
N GLY A 49 20.30 -5.86 36.86
CA GLY A 49 19.90 -5.36 38.19
C GLY A 49 19.73 -6.49 39.23
N PHE A 50 19.21 -7.65 38.81
CA PHE A 50 19.21 -8.86 39.66
C PHE A 50 20.64 -9.30 40.01
N CYS A 51 21.55 -9.32 39.03
CA CYS A 51 22.92 -9.76 39.27
C CYS A 51 23.69 -8.80 40.17
N GLU A 52 23.44 -7.49 40.07
CA GLU A 52 24.05 -6.48 40.94
C GLU A 52 23.63 -6.67 42.41
N THR A 53 22.33 -6.89 42.64
CA THR A 53 21.80 -7.17 44.00
C THR A 53 22.27 -8.53 44.53
N LEU A 54 22.36 -9.56 43.68
CA LEU A 54 22.88 -10.87 44.05
C LEU A 54 24.37 -10.83 44.39
N GLN A 55 25.16 -10.10 43.60
CA GLN A 55 26.58 -9.93 43.84
C GLN A 55 26.85 -9.24 45.17
N ASP A 56 26.07 -8.22 45.52
CA ASP A 56 26.19 -7.53 46.80
C ASP A 56 25.88 -8.48 47.98
N ALA A 57 24.82 -9.29 47.88
CA ALA A 57 24.50 -10.31 48.87
C ALA A 57 25.62 -11.36 49.02
N MET A 58 26.23 -11.79 47.90
CA MET A 58 27.37 -12.73 47.93
C MET A 58 28.61 -12.11 48.58
N ARG A 59 28.94 -10.85 48.28
CA ARG A 59 30.08 -10.14 48.89
C ARG A 59 29.94 -10.06 50.41
N ARG A 60 28.71 -9.88 50.93
CA ARG A 60 28.46 -9.88 52.38
C ARG A 60 28.66 -11.24 53.04
N LEU A 61 28.37 -12.31 52.33
CA LEU A 61 28.64 -13.68 52.78
C LEU A 61 30.12 -14.08 52.61
N GLY A 62 30.95 -13.20 52.05
CA GLY A 62 32.37 -13.46 51.77
C GLY A 62 32.60 -14.37 50.57
N TRP A 63 31.62 -14.52 49.67
CA TRP A 63 31.70 -15.37 48.49
C TRP A 63 31.92 -14.54 47.23
N TYR A 64 32.87 -14.96 46.38
CA TYR A 64 33.11 -14.41 45.05
C TYR A 64 33.32 -15.58 44.07
N ILE A 65 32.96 -15.41 42.80
CA ILE A 65 33.09 -16.49 41.81
C ILE A 65 34.49 -16.42 41.19
N VAL A 66 34.86 -15.27 40.61
CA VAL A 66 36.17 -15.03 40.01
C VAL A 66 36.84 -13.81 40.63
N ASP A 67 36.32 -12.62 40.34
CA ASP A 67 36.94 -11.33 40.69
C ASP A 67 36.05 -10.48 41.61
N GLY A 68 34.82 -10.92 41.88
CA GLY A 68 33.85 -10.12 42.60
C GLY A 68 33.50 -8.82 41.88
N GLY A 69 33.71 -8.72 40.57
CA GLY A 69 33.58 -7.51 39.75
C GLY A 69 32.65 -7.68 38.54
N MET A 70 33.04 -7.10 37.39
CA MET A 70 32.21 -7.14 36.18
C MET A 70 32.12 -8.53 35.55
N VAL A 71 33.14 -9.37 35.70
CA VAL A 71 33.14 -10.72 35.12
C VAL A 71 32.08 -11.58 35.82
N ASP A 72 32.01 -11.50 37.14
CA ASP A 72 30.99 -12.19 37.93
C ASP A 72 29.56 -11.77 37.53
N MET A 73 29.31 -10.47 37.29
CA MET A 73 28.01 -9.99 36.79
C MET A 73 27.64 -10.61 35.43
N ARG A 74 28.60 -10.73 34.51
CA ARG A 74 28.37 -11.32 33.19
C ARG A 74 28.04 -12.81 33.27
N ILE A 75 28.76 -13.55 34.12
CA ILE A 75 28.53 -14.99 34.34
C ILE A 75 27.15 -15.22 34.97
N MET A 76 26.86 -14.52 36.08
CA MET A 76 25.57 -14.65 36.77
C MET A 76 24.40 -14.24 35.88
N GLY A 77 24.55 -13.17 35.11
CA GLY A 77 23.52 -12.71 34.16
C GLY A 77 23.24 -13.73 33.08
N SER A 78 24.29 -14.35 32.52
CA SER A 78 24.17 -15.39 31.50
C SER A 78 23.48 -16.65 32.03
N ILE A 79 23.78 -17.06 33.26
CA ILE A 79 23.10 -18.18 33.91
C ILE A 79 21.63 -17.84 34.17
N THR A 80 21.36 -16.66 34.72
CA THR A 80 20.00 -16.21 35.06
C THR A 80 19.10 -16.17 33.83
N ILE A 81 19.55 -15.60 32.71
CA ILE A 81 18.75 -15.55 31.49
C ILE A 81 18.50 -16.94 30.88
N CYS A 82 19.45 -17.88 31.02
CA CYS A 82 19.24 -19.29 30.62
C CYS A 82 18.14 -19.95 31.47
N VAL A 83 18.15 -19.73 32.78
CA VAL A 83 17.12 -20.24 33.70
C VAL A 83 15.76 -19.62 33.38
N LEU A 84 15.69 -18.31 33.19
CA LEU A 84 14.46 -17.61 32.82
C LEU A 84 13.89 -18.12 31.49
N LEU A 85 14.74 -18.33 30.48
CA LEU A 85 14.33 -18.94 29.22
C LEU A 85 13.77 -20.35 29.41
N GLY A 86 14.40 -21.17 30.26
CA GLY A 86 13.92 -22.48 30.63
C GLY A 86 12.53 -22.45 31.26
N ILE A 87 12.28 -21.52 32.19
CA ILE A 87 10.96 -21.32 32.83
C ILE A 87 9.89 -20.98 31.79
N VAL A 88 10.19 -20.05 30.88
CA VAL A 88 9.25 -19.65 29.83
C VAL A 88 8.93 -20.81 28.87
N CYS A 89 9.90 -21.68 28.57
CA CYS A 89 9.67 -22.85 27.72
C CYS A 89 8.80 -23.94 28.37
N ILE A 90 8.81 -24.06 29.71
CA ILE A 90 8.05 -25.09 30.43
C ILE A 90 6.54 -24.75 30.47
N GLY A 91 6.16 -23.47 30.49
CA GLY A 91 4.77 -23.06 30.24
C GLY A 91 4.34 -21.73 30.86
N MET A 92 3.55 -20.97 30.09
CA MET A 92 3.02 -19.64 30.43
C MET A 92 2.06 -19.59 31.64
N GLU A 93 1.40 -20.70 31.99
CA GLU A 93 0.44 -20.70 33.11
C GLU A 93 1.11 -20.55 34.49
N TRP A 94 2.33 -21.04 34.63
CA TRP A 94 3.11 -20.93 35.86
C TRP A 94 3.60 -19.50 36.08
N GLU A 95 3.88 -18.76 35.01
CA GLU A 95 4.31 -17.36 35.05
C GLU A 95 3.24 -16.47 35.69
N ALA A 96 2.00 -16.51 35.21
CA ALA A 96 0.89 -15.71 35.75
C ALA A 96 0.63 -15.95 37.25
N LYS A 97 0.74 -17.21 37.71
CA LYS A 97 0.59 -17.55 39.14
C LYS A 97 1.78 -17.05 39.96
N THR A 98 2.99 -17.17 39.43
CA THR A 98 4.23 -16.74 40.10
C THR A 98 4.25 -15.23 40.27
N GLN A 99 3.76 -14.47 39.29
CA GLN A 99 3.74 -13.00 39.35
C GLN A 99 2.98 -12.45 40.56
N ILE A 100 1.88 -13.11 40.98
CA ILE A 100 1.11 -12.71 42.16
C ILE A 100 1.93 -12.91 43.44
N VAL A 101 2.67 -14.02 43.53
CA VAL A 101 3.56 -14.31 44.67
C VAL A 101 4.69 -13.28 44.73
N LEU A 102 5.32 -12.98 43.59
CA LEU A 102 6.38 -11.97 43.51
C LEU A 102 5.87 -10.57 43.88
N LEU A 103 4.63 -10.22 43.52
CA LEU A 103 4.00 -8.96 43.93
C LEU A 103 3.82 -8.89 45.45
N PHE A 104 3.42 -9.97 46.11
CA PHE A 104 3.28 -9.98 47.57
C PHE A 104 4.63 -9.77 48.27
N LEU A 105 5.69 -10.42 47.78
CA LEU A 105 7.06 -10.22 48.29
C LEU A 105 7.54 -8.78 48.10
N LEU A 106 7.25 -8.17 46.95
CA LEU A 106 7.56 -6.76 46.71
C LEU A 106 6.82 -5.83 47.67
N LEU A 107 5.52 -6.04 47.88
CA LEU A 107 4.74 -5.24 48.83
C LEU A 107 5.20 -5.42 50.27
N ALA A 108 5.62 -6.63 50.66
CA ALA A 108 6.20 -6.90 51.97
C ALA A 108 7.53 -6.16 52.16
N ALA A 109 8.40 -6.13 51.14
CA ALA A 109 9.65 -5.38 51.17
C ALA A 109 9.43 -3.86 51.26
N VAL A 110 8.45 -3.32 50.51
CA VAL A 110 8.07 -1.90 50.63
C VAL A 110 7.51 -1.60 52.03
N GLY A 111 6.70 -2.49 52.59
CA GLY A 111 6.20 -2.39 53.96
C GLY A 111 7.32 -2.39 55.01
N ASP A 112 8.31 -3.27 54.87
CA ASP A 112 9.47 -3.36 55.75
C ASP A 112 10.30 -2.07 55.75
N PHE A 113 10.51 -1.48 54.57
CA PHE A 113 11.16 -0.18 54.46
C PHE A 113 10.37 0.94 55.17
N LEU A 114 9.04 0.98 54.99
CA LEU A 114 8.20 2.01 55.62
C LEU A 114 8.18 1.89 57.14
N ILE A 115 8.17 0.66 57.66
CA ILE A 115 8.26 0.40 59.10
C ILE A 115 9.66 0.78 59.63
N GLY A 116 10.72 0.44 58.89
CA GLY A 116 12.09 0.78 59.25
C GLY A 116 12.31 2.30 59.31
N PHE A 117 11.74 3.05 58.37
CA PHE A 117 11.70 4.51 58.41
C PHE A 117 11.06 5.05 59.71
N LEU A 118 9.98 4.44 60.21
CA LEU A 118 9.29 4.89 61.42
C LEU A 118 10.03 4.55 62.72
N ILE A 119 10.72 3.40 62.78
CA ILE A 119 11.41 2.97 63.99
C ILE A 119 12.74 3.72 64.18
N GLY A 120 13.43 4.05 63.08
CA GLY A 120 14.72 4.73 63.13
C GLY A 120 15.92 3.78 63.39
N PRO A 121 17.14 4.32 63.51
CA PRO A 121 18.37 3.52 63.57
C PRO A 121 18.52 2.76 64.89
N MET A 122 18.66 1.44 64.80
CA MET A 122 18.75 0.52 65.95
C MET A 122 20.16 0.43 66.58
N SER A 123 21.21 0.86 65.87
CA SER A 123 22.59 0.75 66.30
C SER A 123 23.40 1.96 65.88
N ASP A 124 24.39 2.35 66.69
CA ASP A 124 25.32 3.43 66.34
C ASP A 124 26.19 3.10 65.12
N LYS A 125 26.35 1.80 64.78
CA LYS A 125 26.99 1.39 63.52
C LYS A 125 26.16 1.79 62.30
N ILE A 126 24.84 1.60 62.37
CA ILE A 126 23.91 1.96 61.29
C ILE A 126 23.85 3.49 61.10
N LYS A 127 24.01 4.25 62.19
CA LYS A 127 24.18 5.71 62.12
C LYS A 127 25.49 6.11 61.45
N ALA A 128 26.59 5.42 61.75
CA ALA A 128 27.88 5.63 61.10
C ALA A 128 27.86 5.29 59.60
N GLU A 129 27.01 4.35 59.18
CA GLU A 129 26.74 4.00 57.77
C GLU A 129 25.78 4.98 57.09
N GLY A 130 25.18 5.92 57.84
CA GLY A 130 24.51 7.10 57.31
C GLY A 130 23.01 7.21 57.56
N PHE A 131 22.38 6.24 58.25
CA PHE A 131 20.96 6.33 58.62
C PHE A 131 20.81 7.05 59.97
N MET A 132 20.37 8.30 59.92
CA MET A 132 20.29 9.19 61.09
C MET A 132 18.90 9.22 61.75
N GLY A 133 17.91 8.57 61.14
CA GLY A 133 16.50 8.70 61.51
C GLY A 133 15.89 10.02 61.00
N VAL A 134 14.64 10.28 61.37
CA VAL A 134 13.87 11.44 60.91
C VAL A 134 14.51 12.74 61.44
N ASN A 135 15.20 13.48 60.56
CA ASN A 135 15.87 14.73 60.89
C ASN A 135 15.49 15.85 59.89
N SER A 136 14.90 16.93 60.41
CA SER A 136 14.45 18.07 59.61
C SER A 136 15.60 18.84 58.93
N GLU A 137 16.77 18.93 59.55
CA GLU A 137 17.92 19.62 58.95
C GLU A 137 18.46 18.85 57.75
N LEU A 138 18.53 17.51 57.89
CA LEU A 138 18.97 16.62 56.83
C LEU A 138 18.04 16.67 55.61
N PHE A 139 16.72 16.76 55.84
CA PHE A 139 15.76 16.91 54.75
C PHE A 139 16.02 18.16 53.91
N TRP A 140 16.28 19.30 54.55
CA TRP A 140 16.58 20.54 53.85
C TRP A 140 17.96 20.54 53.19
N GLU A 141 18.93 19.86 53.79
CA GLU A 141 20.24 19.61 53.18
C GLU A 141 20.10 18.84 51.86
N ASN A 142 19.27 17.79 51.85
CA ASN A 142 19.07 16.91 50.70
C ASN A 142 18.19 17.47 49.59
N MET A 143 17.44 18.56 49.83
CA MET A 143 16.54 19.15 48.83
C MET A 143 17.23 19.76 47.61
N LYS A 144 18.51 20.16 47.72
CA LYS A 144 19.25 20.78 46.60
C LYS A 144 19.97 19.70 45.77
N PRO A 145 20.10 19.84 44.44
CA PRO A 145 20.88 18.90 43.64
C PRO A 145 22.38 18.95 43.98
N ASP A 146 23.05 17.80 43.95
CA ASP A 146 24.51 17.66 44.07
C ASP A 146 25.01 16.63 43.05
N TYR A 147 25.21 17.09 41.81
CA TYR A 147 25.62 16.24 40.71
C TYR A 147 27.13 16.02 40.73
N ARG A 148 27.54 14.76 40.84
CA ARG A 148 28.95 14.34 40.93
C ARG A 148 29.37 13.50 39.73
N GLU A 149 30.67 13.34 39.59
CA GLU A 149 31.25 12.40 38.63
C GLU A 149 31.32 11.02 39.26
N HIS A 150 30.72 10.03 38.61
CA HIS A 150 30.74 8.64 39.05
C HIS A 150 31.01 7.74 37.85
N GLN A 151 31.94 6.78 37.98
CA GLN A 151 32.34 5.86 36.90
C GLN A 151 32.75 6.56 35.58
N GLY A 152 33.41 7.72 35.67
CA GLY A 152 33.91 8.48 34.51
C GLY A 152 32.83 9.22 33.72
N VAL A 153 31.61 9.34 34.25
CA VAL A 153 30.54 10.16 33.68
C VAL A 153 30.17 11.25 34.67
N LYS A 154 30.23 12.51 34.23
CA LYS A 154 29.71 13.64 35.01
C LYS A 154 28.19 13.66 34.89
N HIS A 155 27.51 13.36 36.00
CA HIS A 155 26.05 13.36 36.02
C HIS A 155 25.48 14.78 35.94
N ASP A 156 24.27 14.86 35.41
CA ASP A 156 23.43 16.05 35.27
C ASP A 156 21.95 15.62 35.40
N PHE A 157 21.02 16.56 35.32
CA PHE A 157 19.59 16.25 35.44
C PHE A 157 19.12 15.22 34.40
N TYR A 158 19.56 15.34 33.15
CA TYR A 158 19.08 14.49 32.06
C TYR A 158 19.68 13.09 32.06
N SER A 159 20.95 12.93 32.44
CA SER A 159 21.57 11.62 32.62
C SER A 159 20.94 10.85 33.77
N VAL A 160 20.66 11.50 34.91
CA VAL A 160 19.93 10.87 36.01
C VAL A 160 18.50 10.51 35.60
N PHE A 161 17.82 11.43 34.89
CA PHE A 161 16.49 11.14 34.33
C PHE A 161 16.51 9.95 33.36
N ALA A 162 17.54 9.80 32.52
CA ALA A 162 17.68 8.69 31.59
C ALA A 162 17.85 7.33 32.29
N ILE A 163 18.48 7.31 33.48
CA ILE A 163 18.61 6.12 34.33
C ILE A 163 17.30 5.82 35.05
N PHE A 164 16.55 6.84 35.46
CA PHE A 164 15.26 6.69 36.14
C PHE A 164 14.10 6.30 35.20
N PHE A 165 14.09 6.82 33.97
CA PHE A 165 12.98 6.65 33.03
C PHE A 165 12.51 5.18 32.81
N PRO A 166 13.40 4.17 32.71
CA PRO A 166 12.97 2.76 32.58
C PRO A 166 12.10 2.28 33.76
N ALA A 167 12.22 2.86 34.95
CA ALA A 167 11.37 2.53 36.10
C ALA A 167 9.91 2.99 35.91
N ALA A 168 9.67 4.03 35.09
CA ALA A 168 8.35 4.49 34.69
C ALA A 168 7.85 3.85 33.39
N ALA A 169 8.72 3.11 32.69
CA ALA A 169 8.33 2.35 31.50
C ALA A 169 7.49 1.12 31.89
N GLY A 170 6.86 0.49 30.91
CA GLY A 170 6.12 -0.77 31.12
C GLY A 170 4.61 -0.63 31.35
N PHE A 171 4.03 0.57 31.24
CA PHE A 171 2.57 0.76 31.31
C PHE A 171 1.80 0.01 30.20
N LEU A 172 2.49 -0.47 29.15
CA LEU A 172 1.93 -1.29 28.08
C LEU A 172 1.74 -2.77 28.47
N ALA A 173 2.23 -3.21 29.64
CA ALA A 173 2.14 -4.61 30.07
C ALA A 173 0.68 -5.10 30.12
N GLY A 174 -0.24 -4.30 30.66
CA GLY A 174 -1.67 -4.65 30.70
C GLY A 174 -2.32 -4.74 29.32
N ALA A 175 -1.80 -4.01 28.33
CA ALA A 175 -2.26 -4.07 26.94
C ALA A 175 -1.72 -5.30 26.20
N ASN A 176 -0.58 -5.87 26.62
CA ASN A 176 -0.01 -7.08 26.02
C ASN A 176 -0.87 -8.33 26.25
N ILE A 177 -1.66 -8.35 27.33
CA ILE A 177 -2.51 -9.45 27.75
C ILE A 177 -3.98 -9.21 27.33
N SER A 178 -4.20 -8.36 26.31
CA SER A 178 -5.55 -7.95 25.89
C SER A 178 -6.45 -9.10 25.44
N GLY A 179 -5.88 -10.25 25.05
CA GLY A 179 -6.63 -11.44 24.67
C GLY A 179 -7.24 -12.22 25.83
N ASP A 180 -6.68 -12.08 27.03
CA ASP A 180 -7.10 -12.85 28.21
C ASP A 180 -8.03 -12.04 29.13
N LEU A 181 -8.30 -10.78 28.79
CA LEU A 181 -9.21 -9.90 29.53
C LEU A 181 -10.67 -10.12 29.11
N LYS A 182 -11.57 -10.26 30.09
CA LYS A 182 -13.02 -10.38 29.87
C LYS A 182 -13.63 -9.17 29.15
N ASP A 183 -13.20 -7.95 29.51
CA ASP A 183 -13.60 -6.70 28.86
C ASP A 183 -12.37 -5.78 28.69
N PRO A 184 -11.61 -5.93 27.59
CA PRO A 184 -10.38 -5.17 27.38
C PRO A 184 -10.61 -3.66 27.28
N GLN A 185 -11.74 -3.23 26.71
CA GLN A 185 -12.04 -1.81 26.46
C GLN A 185 -12.17 -1.02 27.76
N LYS A 186 -12.73 -1.64 28.81
CA LYS A 186 -12.86 -1.00 30.14
C LYS A 186 -11.69 -1.31 31.06
N ALA A 187 -11.15 -2.53 31.01
CA ALA A 187 -10.09 -2.96 31.93
C ALA A 187 -8.75 -2.25 31.65
N ILE A 188 -8.35 -2.14 30.38
CA ILE A 188 -7.05 -1.56 30.00
C ILE A 188 -6.95 -0.09 30.46
N PRO A 189 -7.90 0.83 30.14
CA PRO A 189 -7.79 2.22 30.57
C PRO A 189 -7.77 2.39 32.09
N LYS A 190 -8.63 1.67 32.82
CA LYS A 190 -8.71 1.75 34.28
C LYS A 190 -7.44 1.23 34.94
N GLY A 191 -7.00 0.02 34.57
CA GLY A 191 -5.82 -0.62 35.13
C GLY A 191 -4.55 0.18 34.83
N THR A 192 -4.36 0.62 33.59
CA THR A 192 -3.16 1.37 33.18
C THR A 192 -3.06 2.70 33.93
N ILE A 193 -4.13 3.51 33.94
CA ILE A 193 -4.10 4.84 34.59
C ILE A 193 -3.93 4.69 36.11
N LEU A 194 -4.65 3.75 36.74
CA LEU A 194 -4.53 3.53 38.17
C LEU A 194 -3.12 3.05 38.55
N SER A 195 -2.52 2.16 37.77
CA SER A 195 -1.15 1.68 38.00
C SER A 195 -0.12 2.79 37.90
N ILE A 196 -0.24 3.70 36.92
CA ILE A 196 0.64 4.86 36.76
C ILE A 196 0.52 5.80 37.96
N ILE A 197 -0.71 6.06 38.44
CA ILE A 197 -0.94 6.92 39.60
C ILE A 197 -0.29 6.31 40.86
N ILE A 198 -0.56 5.03 41.13
CA ILE A 198 -0.03 4.34 42.32
C ILE A 198 1.50 4.32 42.31
N THR A 199 2.11 3.94 41.18
CA THR A 199 3.58 3.88 41.05
C THR A 199 4.23 5.25 41.14
N SER A 200 3.63 6.28 40.53
CA SER A 200 4.16 7.66 40.61
C SER A 200 4.17 8.20 42.04
N PHE A 201 3.08 7.99 42.80
CA PHE A 201 3.02 8.37 44.21
C PHE A 201 3.99 7.55 45.07
N SER A 202 4.13 6.25 44.79
CA SER A 202 5.09 5.39 45.47
C SER A 202 6.53 5.85 45.24
N TYR A 203 6.95 6.10 44.00
CA TYR A 203 8.30 6.59 43.69
C TYR A 203 8.60 7.93 44.33
N MET A 204 7.67 8.89 44.25
CA MET A 204 7.84 10.20 44.88
C MET A 204 7.92 10.09 46.41
N GLY A 205 7.06 9.25 47.01
CA GLY A 205 7.09 9.00 48.45
C GLY A 205 8.41 8.40 48.90
N MET A 206 8.87 7.33 48.23
CA MET A 206 10.13 6.67 48.58
C MET A 206 11.34 7.60 48.45
N ALA A 207 11.40 8.41 47.38
CA ALA A 207 12.47 9.39 47.20
C ALA A 207 12.52 10.44 48.34
N VAL A 208 11.34 10.95 48.74
CA VAL A 208 11.22 11.90 49.85
C VAL A 208 11.60 11.27 51.19
N LEU A 209 11.14 10.04 51.46
CA LEU A 209 11.41 9.35 52.72
C LEU A 209 12.89 9.02 52.90
N VAL A 210 13.54 8.50 51.85
CA VAL A 210 14.99 8.20 51.86
C VAL A 210 15.81 9.48 52.06
N GLY A 211 15.47 10.55 51.34
CA GLY A 211 16.15 11.85 51.47
C GLY A 211 15.95 12.52 52.83
N TRP A 212 14.93 12.14 53.60
CA TRP A 212 14.71 12.67 54.95
C TRP A 212 15.61 12.01 56.00
N VAL A 213 16.01 10.74 55.81
CA VAL A 213 16.63 9.95 56.89
C VAL A 213 18.09 9.55 56.66
N VAL A 214 18.60 9.68 55.43
CA VAL A 214 19.96 9.24 55.07
C VAL A 214 20.83 10.41 54.61
N VAL A 215 22.08 10.45 55.09
CA VAL A 215 23.09 11.43 54.64
C VAL A 215 23.67 11.09 53.27
N ARG A 216 24.18 12.11 52.57
CA ARG A 216 24.76 11.97 51.22
C ARG A 216 25.97 11.07 51.17
N ASP A 217 26.86 11.25 52.14
CA ASP A 217 28.08 10.50 52.27
C ASP A 217 28.29 10.05 53.72
N ALA A 218 28.78 8.82 53.89
CA ALA A 218 29.11 8.24 55.17
C ALA A 218 30.32 7.29 55.05
N THR A 219 31.24 7.37 56.01
CA THR A 219 32.42 6.49 56.05
C THR A 219 32.13 5.09 56.59
N GLY A 220 31.11 4.91 57.44
CA GLY A 220 30.78 3.63 58.07
C GLY A 220 31.69 3.26 59.26
N SER A 221 32.64 4.13 59.65
CA SER A 221 33.52 3.90 60.80
C SER A 221 32.92 4.45 62.09
N LEU A 222 32.86 3.61 63.13
CA LEU A 222 32.41 4.01 64.48
C LEU A 222 33.31 5.08 65.10
N ASP A 223 34.60 5.08 64.78
CA ASP A 223 35.55 6.05 65.31
C ASP A 223 35.35 7.43 64.67
N ASP A 224 35.12 7.48 63.35
CA ASP A 224 34.81 8.72 62.63
C ASP A 224 33.43 9.28 63.02
N TYR A 225 32.47 8.40 63.37
CA TYR A 225 31.16 8.82 63.88
C TYR A 225 31.28 9.49 65.26
N ARG A 226 32.05 8.88 66.18
CA ARG A 226 32.29 9.45 67.52
C ARG A 226 33.06 10.77 67.47
N GLN A 227 33.90 10.97 66.45
CA GLN A 227 34.66 12.19 66.23
C GLN A 227 33.88 13.26 65.44
N GLY A 228 32.68 12.95 64.93
CA GLY A 228 31.86 13.87 64.15
C GLY A 228 32.31 14.09 62.70
N THR A 229 33.36 13.40 62.25
CA THR A 229 33.95 13.50 60.90
C THR A 229 33.39 12.47 59.90
N TYR A 230 32.39 11.68 60.28
CA TYR A 230 31.78 10.64 59.43
C TYR A 230 31.17 11.13 58.11
N ARG A 231 30.91 12.44 57.98
CA ARG A 231 30.40 13.09 56.75
C ARG A 231 31.49 13.66 55.83
N ASP A 232 32.71 13.82 56.33
CA ASP A 232 33.79 14.49 55.59
C ASP A 232 34.62 13.46 54.81
N CYS A 233 34.44 13.45 53.49
CA CYS A 233 35.10 12.52 52.58
C CYS A 233 36.31 13.14 51.88
N GLN A 234 36.79 14.31 52.30
CA GLN A 234 37.99 14.92 51.71
C GLN A 234 39.23 14.06 52.02
N GLY A 235 39.65 13.24 51.05
CA GLY A 235 40.84 12.38 51.13
C GLY A 235 40.61 10.95 51.66
N LYS A 236 39.35 10.53 51.88
CA LYS A 236 38.97 9.15 52.23
C LYS A 236 37.86 8.64 51.31
N ASP A 237 37.94 7.38 50.85
CA ASP A 237 36.85 6.74 50.09
C ASP A 237 35.65 6.43 51.00
N CYS A 238 34.58 7.21 50.85
CA CYS A 238 33.30 6.97 51.53
C CYS A 238 32.55 5.83 50.84
N LYS A 239 32.29 4.75 51.60
CA LYS A 239 31.63 3.54 51.08
C LYS A 239 30.11 3.56 51.22
N PHE A 240 29.57 4.40 52.11
CA PHE A 240 28.14 4.46 52.44
C PHE A 240 27.57 5.87 52.19
N GLY A 241 26.25 6.02 52.39
CA GLY A 241 25.48 7.24 52.07
C GLY A 241 24.88 7.24 50.66
N LEU A 242 23.92 8.16 50.42
CA LEU A 242 23.07 8.26 49.21
C LEU A 242 23.82 8.19 47.88
N HIS A 243 25.06 8.70 47.80
CA HIS A 243 25.83 8.68 46.56
C HIS A 243 26.63 7.40 46.33
N ASN A 244 27.01 6.68 47.39
CA ASN A 244 28.04 5.64 47.29
C ASN A 244 27.47 4.22 47.44
N ALA A 245 26.39 4.05 48.19
CA ALA A 245 25.77 2.75 48.40
C ALA A 245 24.44 2.61 47.64
N PHE A 246 24.36 1.69 46.68
CA PHE A 246 23.09 1.41 45.99
C PHE A 246 22.07 0.66 46.88
N GLN A 247 22.52 0.00 47.97
CA GLN A 247 21.69 -0.80 48.87
C GLN A 247 21.20 -0.04 50.12
N ILE A 248 20.97 1.27 50.02
CA ILE A 248 20.54 2.09 51.18
C ILE A 248 19.15 1.75 51.66
N MET A 249 18.26 1.32 50.76
CA MET A 249 16.91 0.92 51.15
C MET A 249 16.93 -0.25 52.14
N GLU A 250 17.96 -1.09 52.09
CA GLU A 250 18.16 -2.17 53.05
C GLU A 250 18.65 -1.64 54.40
N LEU A 251 19.54 -0.65 54.42
CA LEU A 251 20.05 -0.04 55.66
C LEU A 251 18.93 0.58 56.50
N VAL A 252 17.91 1.13 55.84
CA VAL A 252 16.75 1.77 56.49
C VAL A 252 15.71 0.75 56.94
N SER A 253 15.71 -0.47 56.37
CA SER A 253 14.67 -1.47 56.63
C SER A 253 14.88 -2.21 57.95
N VAL A 254 13.83 -2.87 58.47
CA VAL A 254 13.93 -3.64 59.72
C VAL A 254 14.59 -4.99 59.47
N ILE A 255 14.22 -5.65 58.36
CA ILE A 255 14.71 -6.96 57.97
C ILE A 255 15.45 -6.82 56.62
N GLY A 256 16.74 -6.48 56.66
CA GLY A 256 17.54 -6.28 55.44
C GLY A 256 17.42 -7.41 54.38
N PRO A 257 17.47 -8.70 54.75
CA PRO A 257 17.27 -9.80 53.80
C PRO A 257 15.93 -9.75 53.03
N LEU A 258 14.88 -9.16 53.61
CA LEU A 258 13.58 -9.03 52.96
C LEU A 258 13.61 -8.04 51.80
N ILE A 259 14.45 -6.99 51.88
CA ILE A 259 14.67 -6.04 50.78
C ILE A 259 15.35 -6.74 49.60
N TYR A 260 16.38 -7.55 49.84
CA TYR A 260 16.99 -8.34 48.77
C TYR A 260 16.00 -9.28 48.08
N ILE A 261 15.16 -9.98 48.87
CA ILE A 261 14.09 -10.83 48.32
C ILE A 261 13.11 -10.01 47.49
N GLY A 262 12.73 -8.81 47.95
CA GLY A 262 11.90 -7.87 47.21
C GLY A 262 12.53 -7.41 45.89
N CYS A 263 13.82 -7.07 45.90
CA CYS A 263 14.57 -6.71 44.71
C CYS A 263 14.65 -7.87 43.71
N PHE A 264 14.91 -9.08 44.18
CA PHE A 264 14.88 -10.28 43.33
C PHE A 264 13.50 -10.51 42.73
N ALA A 265 12.45 -10.35 43.52
CA ALA A 265 11.07 -10.49 43.05
C ALA A 265 10.72 -9.45 41.97
N ALA A 266 11.10 -8.19 42.15
CA ALA A 266 10.82 -7.11 41.19
C ALA A 266 11.59 -7.27 39.87
N THR A 267 12.88 -7.59 39.96
CA THR A 267 13.78 -7.71 38.79
C THR A 267 13.47 -8.96 37.98
N LEU A 268 13.33 -10.13 38.60
CA LEU A 268 13.00 -11.38 37.91
C LEU A 268 11.59 -11.33 37.30
N SER A 269 10.60 -10.77 38.00
CA SER A 269 9.24 -10.58 37.48
C SER A 269 9.23 -9.74 36.20
N SER A 270 9.92 -8.59 36.25
CA SER A 270 10.01 -7.67 35.09
C SER A 270 10.79 -8.29 33.93
N ALA A 271 11.89 -8.98 34.21
CA ALA A 271 12.68 -9.69 33.21
C ALA A 271 11.85 -10.78 32.51
N LEU A 272 11.09 -11.56 33.27
CA LEU A 272 10.21 -12.63 32.76
C LEU A 272 9.09 -12.06 31.89
N ALA A 273 8.41 -11.00 32.34
CA ALA A 273 7.35 -10.34 31.58
C ALA A 273 7.87 -9.77 30.23
N SER A 274 9.06 -9.16 30.24
CA SER A 274 9.72 -8.66 29.03
C SER A 274 10.15 -9.79 28.09
N LEU A 275 10.64 -10.92 28.63
CA LEU A 275 11.07 -12.10 27.88
C LEU A 275 9.89 -12.78 27.16
N VAL A 276 8.69 -12.72 27.73
CA VAL A 276 7.44 -13.18 27.09
C VAL A 276 6.91 -12.18 26.09
N SER A 277 6.92 -10.89 26.43
CA SER A 277 6.29 -9.86 25.62
C SER A 277 7.00 -9.62 24.28
N ALA A 278 8.33 -9.56 24.27
CA ALA A 278 9.10 -9.25 23.04
C ALA A 278 8.83 -10.27 21.91
N PRO A 279 8.95 -11.59 22.13
CA PRO A 279 8.65 -12.61 21.12
C PRO A 279 7.20 -12.60 20.64
N LYS A 280 6.22 -12.37 21.51
CA LYS A 280 4.80 -12.35 21.12
C LYS A 280 4.47 -11.15 20.23
N VAL A 281 5.02 -9.97 20.56
CA VAL A 281 4.93 -8.79 19.69
C VAL A 281 5.60 -9.06 18.34
N PHE A 282 6.80 -9.64 18.35
CA PHE A 282 7.56 -9.93 17.14
C PHE A 282 6.88 -10.99 16.26
N GLN A 283 6.30 -12.03 16.86
CA GLN A 283 5.56 -13.08 16.16
C GLN A 283 4.33 -12.51 15.45
N ALA A 284 3.55 -11.67 16.13
CA ALA A 284 2.38 -11.03 15.56
C ALA A 284 2.76 -10.14 14.37
N LEU A 285 3.87 -9.40 14.48
CA LEU A 285 4.44 -8.61 13.38
C LEU A 285 4.86 -9.48 12.18
N CYS A 286 5.52 -10.60 12.44
CA CYS A 286 5.99 -11.51 11.38
C CYS A 286 4.83 -12.18 10.64
N ASN A 287 3.74 -12.53 11.34
CA ASN A 287 2.55 -13.13 10.74
C ASN A 287 1.82 -12.18 9.78
N ASP A 288 1.96 -10.87 9.99
CA ASP A 288 1.37 -9.86 9.12
C ASP A 288 2.20 -9.57 7.85
N ARG A 289 3.38 -10.21 7.70
CA ARG A 289 4.27 -10.12 6.51
C ARG A 289 4.60 -8.69 6.07
N LEU A 290 4.70 -7.75 7.02
CA LEU A 290 4.98 -6.34 6.73
C LEU A 290 6.41 -6.13 6.23
N TYR A 291 7.39 -6.77 6.88
CA TYR A 291 8.79 -6.72 6.46
C TYR A 291 9.20 -8.03 5.76
N PRO A 292 10.03 -7.96 4.70
CA PRO A 292 10.56 -9.15 4.05
C PRO A 292 11.53 -9.92 4.98
N TYR A 293 11.70 -11.21 4.72
CA TYR A 293 12.67 -12.12 5.39
C TYR A 293 12.43 -12.42 6.88
N ILE A 294 11.65 -11.62 7.62
CA ILE A 294 11.36 -11.88 9.03
C ILE A 294 10.26 -12.94 9.26
N GLU A 295 9.57 -13.41 8.20
CA GLU A 295 8.52 -14.44 8.28
C GLU A 295 8.99 -15.72 8.97
N TYR A 296 10.29 -16.03 8.87
CA TYR A 296 10.92 -17.15 9.55
C TYR A 296 10.63 -17.21 11.06
N PHE A 297 10.51 -16.05 11.72
CA PHE A 297 10.26 -15.95 13.16
C PHE A 297 8.77 -15.99 13.55
N GLY A 298 7.84 -15.94 12.59
CA GLY A 298 6.39 -15.98 12.84
C GLY A 298 5.84 -17.39 13.13
N LYS A 299 6.58 -18.45 12.76
CA LYS A 299 6.14 -19.83 12.96
C LYS A 299 6.05 -20.17 14.46
N GLY A 300 4.83 -20.33 14.96
CA GLY A 300 4.58 -20.82 16.32
C GLY A 300 4.61 -22.35 16.41
N TYR A 301 4.94 -22.84 17.60
CA TYR A 301 5.08 -24.25 17.93
C TYR A 301 4.16 -24.64 19.10
N GLY A 302 3.74 -25.90 19.16
CA GLY A 302 2.88 -26.43 20.22
C GLY A 302 1.40 -26.02 20.10
N LYS A 303 0.59 -26.41 21.09
CA LYS A 303 -0.87 -26.17 21.13
C LYS A 303 -1.22 -24.68 21.28
N ASN A 304 -0.37 -23.91 21.96
CA ASN A 304 -0.59 -22.49 22.25
C ASN A 304 0.06 -21.54 21.23
N ASN A 305 0.59 -22.08 20.12
CA ASN A 305 1.23 -21.30 19.04
C ASN A 305 2.40 -20.42 19.54
N GLU A 306 3.26 -20.96 20.40
CA GLU A 306 4.34 -20.22 21.06
C GLU A 306 5.53 -19.93 20.11
N PRO A 307 6.11 -18.72 20.11
CA PRO A 307 7.17 -18.32 19.19
C PRO A 307 8.58 -18.74 19.67
N VAL A 308 8.88 -20.04 19.63
CA VAL A 308 10.20 -20.59 20.05
C VAL A 308 11.38 -19.86 19.39
N ARG A 309 11.29 -19.56 18.09
CA ARG A 309 12.34 -18.83 17.36
C ARG A 309 12.47 -17.37 17.83
N GLY A 310 11.35 -16.74 18.20
CA GLY A 310 11.34 -15.40 18.77
C GLY A 310 12.00 -15.38 20.15
N TYR A 311 11.72 -16.38 21.00
CA TYR A 311 12.39 -16.54 22.31
C TYR A 311 13.91 -16.64 22.16
N VAL A 312 14.39 -17.45 21.21
CA VAL A 312 15.82 -17.57 20.91
C VAL A 312 16.43 -16.25 20.44
N LEU A 313 15.74 -15.50 19.57
CA LEU A 313 16.21 -14.19 19.12
C LEU A 313 16.30 -13.19 20.29
N THR A 314 15.26 -13.10 21.11
CA THR A 314 15.25 -12.24 22.30
C THR A 314 16.34 -12.63 23.29
N PHE A 315 16.60 -13.93 23.47
CA PHE A 315 17.68 -14.44 24.30
C PHE A 315 19.07 -13.97 23.83
N PHE A 316 19.36 -14.08 22.52
CA PHE A 316 20.62 -13.59 21.96
C PHE A 316 20.78 -12.07 22.12
N ILE A 317 19.72 -11.31 21.84
CA ILE A 317 19.72 -9.85 22.05
C ILE A 317 19.98 -9.54 23.52
N ALA A 318 19.30 -10.23 24.45
CA ALA A 318 19.47 -10.00 25.88
C ALA A 318 20.91 -10.31 26.34
N ILE A 319 21.51 -11.42 25.88
CA ILE A 319 22.91 -11.76 26.19
C ILE A 319 23.87 -10.66 25.75
N VAL A 320 23.72 -10.13 24.54
CA VAL A 320 24.60 -9.06 24.02
C VAL A 320 24.60 -7.86 24.96
N PHE A 321 23.44 -7.49 25.51
CA PHE A 321 23.32 -6.39 26.47
C PHE A 321 23.78 -6.77 27.89
N ILE A 322 23.54 -8.00 28.34
CA ILE A 322 24.06 -8.50 29.63
C ILE A 322 25.59 -8.46 29.67
N LEU A 323 26.25 -8.76 28.54
CA LEU A 323 27.71 -8.77 28.43
C LEU A 323 28.34 -7.37 28.64
N ILE A 324 27.58 -6.28 28.50
CA ILE A 324 28.05 -4.94 28.87
C ILE A 324 28.38 -4.89 30.37
N GLY A 325 27.55 -5.54 31.21
CA GLY A 325 27.82 -5.74 32.64
C GLY A 325 27.70 -4.48 33.51
N GLN A 326 27.09 -3.40 32.99
CA GLN A 326 26.88 -2.15 33.72
C GLN A 326 25.47 -1.61 33.50
N LEU A 327 24.70 -1.45 34.57
CA LEU A 327 23.30 -1.00 34.51
C LEU A 327 23.18 0.43 33.93
N ASN A 328 24.04 1.34 34.40
CA ASN A 328 24.03 2.75 34.02
C ASN A 328 24.35 3.01 32.54
N ALA A 329 25.04 2.08 31.88
CA ALA A 329 25.30 2.15 30.44
C ALA A 329 24.12 1.65 29.59
N ILE A 330 23.35 0.69 30.11
CA ILE A 330 22.23 0.06 29.39
C ILE A 330 20.96 0.93 29.49
N ALA A 331 20.72 1.56 30.65
CA ALA A 331 19.48 2.30 30.90
C ALA A 331 19.19 3.44 29.90
N PRO A 332 20.14 4.32 29.52
CA PRO A 332 19.88 5.39 28.56
C PRO A 332 19.45 4.88 27.17
N LEU A 333 19.96 3.73 26.74
CA LEU A 333 19.60 3.13 25.46
C LEU A 333 18.15 2.63 25.47
N ILE A 334 17.72 1.99 26.56
CA ILE A 334 16.34 1.55 26.75
C ILE A 334 15.39 2.74 26.79
N SER A 335 15.76 3.79 27.53
CA SER A 335 14.99 5.02 27.60
C SER A 335 14.74 5.63 26.23
N ASN A 336 15.76 5.64 25.37
CA ASN A 336 15.63 6.11 23.99
C ASN A 336 14.63 5.28 23.17
N PHE A 337 14.71 3.93 23.22
CA PHE A 337 13.78 3.07 22.48
C PHE A 337 12.33 3.18 22.97
N TYR A 338 12.10 3.25 24.29
CA TYR A 338 10.76 3.43 24.83
C TYR A 338 10.21 4.82 24.48
N LEU A 339 11.00 5.90 24.63
CA LEU A 339 10.60 7.25 24.25
C LEU A 339 10.22 7.35 22.76
N ALA A 340 10.99 6.72 21.88
CA ALA A 340 10.67 6.64 20.45
C ALA A 340 9.32 5.94 20.21
N SER A 341 9.12 4.77 20.82
CA SER A 341 7.85 4.03 20.70
C SER A 341 6.65 4.84 21.23
N TYR A 342 6.82 5.58 22.32
CA TYR A 342 5.77 6.40 22.92
C TYR A 342 5.49 7.66 22.10
N ALA A 343 6.54 8.27 21.51
CA ALA A 343 6.40 9.38 20.57
C ALA A 343 5.55 8.97 19.37
N LEU A 344 5.82 7.80 18.77
CA LEU A 344 5.03 7.26 17.66
C LEU A 344 3.58 6.95 18.02
N ILE A 345 3.34 6.31 19.17
CA ILE A 345 1.98 6.01 19.63
C ILE A 345 1.19 7.33 19.78
N ASN A 346 1.80 8.35 20.37
CA ASN A 346 1.18 9.64 20.55
C ASN A 346 0.95 10.37 19.22
N PHE A 347 1.96 10.44 18.34
CA PHE A 347 1.87 11.08 17.04
C PHE A 347 0.84 10.40 16.12
N SER A 348 0.82 9.07 16.07
CA SER A 348 -0.12 8.31 15.24
C SER A 348 -1.57 8.52 15.65
N THR A 349 -1.87 8.58 16.96
CA THR A 349 -3.23 8.92 17.44
C THR A 349 -3.64 10.36 17.10
N PHE A 350 -2.71 11.32 17.20
CA PHE A 350 -2.93 12.70 16.73
C PHE A 350 -3.24 12.73 15.23
N HIS A 351 -2.41 12.08 14.41
CA HIS A 351 -2.59 12.02 12.95
C HIS A 351 -3.93 11.37 12.56
N ALA A 352 -4.30 10.25 13.18
CA ALA A 352 -5.58 9.59 12.96
C ALA A 352 -6.77 10.51 13.31
N SER A 353 -6.70 11.22 14.44
CA SER A 353 -7.72 12.20 14.84
C SER A 353 -7.80 13.42 13.94
N LEU A 354 -6.69 13.85 13.33
CA LEU A 354 -6.64 14.97 12.39
C LEU A 354 -7.31 14.61 11.06
N VAL A 355 -6.99 13.43 10.52
CA VAL A 355 -7.53 12.94 9.23
C VAL A 355 -9.01 12.52 9.34
N LYS A 356 -9.41 12.03 10.53
CA LYS A 356 -10.75 11.49 10.82
C LYS A 356 -11.17 10.36 9.86
N PRO A 357 -10.39 9.26 9.74
CA PRO A 357 -10.84 8.10 8.99
C PRO A 357 -12.07 7.47 9.68
N ILE A 358 -12.95 6.84 8.91
CA ILE A 358 -14.23 6.29 9.40
C ILE A 358 -14.03 5.28 10.54
N GLY A 359 -12.93 4.51 10.49
CA GLY A 359 -12.57 3.51 11.49
C GLY A 359 -11.93 4.05 12.78
N TRP A 360 -11.72 5.36 12.91
CA TRP A 360 -11.18 5.97 14.12
C TRP A 360 -12.28 6.70 14.90
N ARG A 361 -12.80 6.05 15.95
CA ARG A 361 -13.88 6.52 16.82
C ARG A 361 -13.61 6.12 18.28
N PRO A 362 -12.56 6.67 18.91
CA PRO A 362 -12.25 6.35 20.31
C PRO A 362 -13.39 6.81 21.23
N THR A 363 -13.86 5.93 22.11
CA THR A 363 -14.94 6.24 23.09
C THR A 363 -14.42 6.75 24.44
N PHE A 364 -13.10 6.80 24.63
CA PHE A 364 -12.49 7.26 25.87
C PHE A 364 -12.74 8.77 26.14
N LYS A 365 -13.44 9.08 27.24
CA LYS A 365 -13.92 10.43 27.59
C LYS A 365 -12.82 11.49 27.72
N TYR A 366 -11.65 11.13 28.25
CA TYR A 366 -10.56 12.08 28.54
C TYR A 366 -9.54 12.19 27.39
N TYR A 367 -9.84 11.63 26.21
CA TYR A 367 -8.96 11.72 25.06
C TYR A 367 -9.08 13.10 24.37
N ASN A 368 -7.92 13.71 24.06
CA ASN A 368 -7.83 14.89 23.21
C ASN A 368 -6.64 14.71 22.23
N MET A 369 -6.84 15.11 20.97
CA MET A 369 -5.79 15.02 19.94
C MET A 369 -4.57 15.89 20.28
N TRP A 370 -4.80 17.09 20.85
CA TRP A 370 -3.71 18.02 21.17
C TRP A 370 -2.86 17.53 22.35
N LEU A 371 -3.47 16.84 23.30
CA LEU A 371 -2.75 16.19 24.39
C LEU A 371 -1.79 15.12 23.84
N SER A 372 -2.21 14.40 22.79
CA SER A 372 -1.38 13.41 22.12
C SER A 372 -0.22 14.08 21.36
N LEU A 373 -0.46 15.21 20.69
CA LEU A 373 0.63 15.97 20.05
C LEU A 373 1.66 16.48 21.07
N VAL A 374 1.20 17.06 22.18
CA VAL A 374 2.09 17.54 23.27
C VAL A 374 2.90 16.37 23.84
N GLY A 375 2.27 15.21 24.06
CA GLY A 375 2.96 14.01 24.51
C GLY A 375 4.04 13.52 23.53
N ALA A 376 3.77 13.56 22.22
CA ALA A 376 4.76 13.20 21.20
C ALA A 376 5.95 14.16 21.19
N LEU A 377 5.69 15.47 21.20
CA LEU A 377 6.73 16.51 21.22
C LEU A 377 7.57 16.45 22.49
N MET A 378 6.95 16.20 23.65
CA MET A 378 7.67 16.01 24.91
C MET A 378 8.60 14.79 24.85
N CYS A 379 8.14 13.65 24.32
CA CYS A 379 8.98 12.45 24.18
C CYS A 379 10.20 12.72 23.30
N VAL A 380 10.01 13.34 22.13
CA VAL A 380 11.11 13.67 21.21
C VAL A 380 12.07 14.68 21.86
N SER A 381 11.56 15.69 22.55
CA SER A 381 12.40 16.71 23.20
C SER A 381 13.27 16.10 24.29
N VAL A 382 12.70 15.28 25.16
CA VAL A 382 13.44 14.55 26.21
C VAL A 382 14.48 13.61 25.59
N MET A 383 14.15 12.94 24.49
CA MET A 383 15.08 12.05 23.79
C MET A 383 16.35 12.79 23.32
N PHE A 384 16.21 13.97 22.72
CA PHE A 384 17.35 14.81 22.32
C PHE A 384 18.14 15.37 23.51
N LEU A 385 17.47 15.66 24.63
CA LEU A 385 18.11 16.15 25.86
C LEU A 385 18.93 15.07 26.57
N ILE A 386 18.52 13.80 26.49
CA ILE A 386 19.29 12.66 27.01
C ILE A 386 20.56 12.47 26.18
N SER A 387 20.41 12.31 24.86
CA SER A 387 21.53 12.13 23.95
C SER A 387 21.08 12.38 22.51
N TRP A 388 21.56 13.48 21.92
CA TRP A 388 21.17 13.89 20.58
C TRP A 388 21.60 12.91 19.48
N SER A 389 22.75 12.24 19.64
CA SER A 389 23.30 11.34 18.63
C SER A 389 22.51 10.04 18.54
N THR A 390 22.22 9.43 19.70
CA THR A 390 21.38 8.23 19.78
C THR A 390 19.93 8.53 19.39
N ALA A 391 19.40 9.71 19.75
CA ALA A 391 18.07 10.16 19.33
C ALA A 391 17.95 10.32 17.81
N LEU A 392 18.96 10.89 17.16
CA LEU A 392 18.96 11.04 15.70
C LEU A 392 19.00 9.69 15.00
N ILE A 393 19.84 8.76 15.49
CA ILE A 393 19.94 7.40 14.94
C ILE A 393 18.61 6.64 15.08
N THR A 394 17.95 6.73 16.24
CA THR A 394 16.66 6.05 16.45
C THR A 394 15.56 6.63 15.56
N LEU A 395 15.48 7.95 15.41
CA LEU A 395 14.49 8.58 14.51
C LEU A 395 14.75 8.25 13.04
N LEU A 396 16.01 8.22 12.59
CA LEU A 396 16.33 7.83 11.22
C LEU A 396 16.00 6.36 10.95
N PHE A 397 16.31 5.48 11.90
CA PHE A 397 15.96 4.06 11.83
C PHE A 397 14.44 3.88 11.76
N GLU A 398 13.69 4.61 12.57
CA GLU A 398 12.23 4.59 12.59
C GLU A 398 11.60 5.09 11.28
N LEU A 399 12.11 6.21 10.75
CA LEU A 399 11.67 6.74 9.46
C LEU A 399 11.94 5.74 8.33
N ALA A 400 13.09 5.06 8.36
CA ALA A 400 13.41 4.02 7.38
C ALA A 400 12.41 2.86 7.43
N LEU A 401 12.05 2.39 8.64
CA LEU A 401 11.03 1.35 8.82
C LEU A 401 9.67 1.78 8.28
N TYR A 402 9.23 3.01 8.59
CA TYR A 402 7.98 3.57 8.05
C TYR A 402 8.00 3.61 6.50
N MET A 403 9.09 4.10 5.91
CA MET A 403 9.25 4.20 4.45
C MET A 403 9.27 2.84 3.76
N ILE A 404 9.89 1.81 4.37
CA ILE A 404 9.91 0.45 3.82
C ILE A 404 8.48 -0.11 3.71
N VAL A 405 7.67 0.03 4.76
CA VAL A 405 6.28 -0.46 4.76
C VAL A 405 5.42 0.34 3.77
N SER A 406 5.59 1.66 3.73
CA SER A 406 4.87 2.54 2.80
C SER A 406 5.17 2.22 1.33
N TYR A 407 6.43 1.96 0.98
CA TYR A 407 6.83 1.68 -0.40
C TYR A 407 6.38 0.30 -0.89
N ARG A 408 6.36 -0.71 -0.03
CA ARG A 408 6.04 -2.08 -0.43
C ARG A 408 4.58 -2.32 -0.80
N LYS A 409 3.65 -1.39 -0.48
CA LYS A 409 2.21 -1.53 -0.75
C LYS A 409 1.69 -2.93 -0.38
N THR A 410 1.86 -3.32 0.88
CA THR A 410 1.45 -4.63 1.37
C THR A 410 -0.04 -4.89 1.10
N ASP A 411 -0.41 -6.09 0.66
CA ASP A 411 -1.81 -6.52 0.35
C ASP A 411 -2.77 -6.49 1.55
N VAL A 412 -2.24 -6.12 2.71
CA VAL A 412 -2.90 -6.14 3.99
C VAL A 412 -3.69 -4.85 4.20
N ASN A 413 -4.97 -4.87 3.86
CA ASN A 413 -5.87 -3.71 3.95
C ASN A 413 -6.64 -3.68 5.28
N TRP A 414 -6.01 -3.18 6.35
CA TRP A 414 -6.70 -2.90 7.63
C TRP A 414 -7.43 -1.56 7.66
N GLY A 415 -7.47 -0.87 6.53
CA GLY A 415 -7.80 0.55 6.47
C GLY A 415 -6.62 1.37 7.01
N SER A 416 -6.15 2.32 6.21
CA SER A 416 -5.10 3.25 6.64
C SER A 416 -5.64 4.67 6.69
N SER A 417 -5.18 5.45 7.67
CA SER A 417 -5.38 6.91 7.66
C SER A 417 -4.84 7.55 6.39
N THR A 418 -3.75 7.03 5.82
CA THR A 418 -3.19 7.48 4.53
C THR A 418 -4.14 7.21 3.36
N GLN A 419 -4.77 6.03 3.31
CA GLN A 419 -5.77 5.69 2.29
C GLN A 419 -7.02 6.58 2.38
N ALA A 420 -7.51 6.83 3.60
CA ALA A 420 -8.65 7.72 3.82
C ALA A 420 -8.33 9.17 3.38
N GLN A 421 -7.12 9.64 3.66
CA GLN A 421 -6.66 10.96 3.21
C GLN A 421 -6.57 11.04 1.69
N MET A 422 -6.06 10.01 1.02
CA MET A 422 -6.02 9.94 -0.46
C MET A 422 -7.42 10.04 -1.06
N TYR A 423 -8.39 9.29 -0.53
CA TYR A 423 -9.79 9.36 -0.99
C TYR A 423 -10.38 10.77 -0.80
N ARG A 424 -10.19 11.36 0.39
CA ARG A 424 -10.70 12.71 0.70
C ARG A 424 -10.07 13.77 -0.21
N SER A 425 -8.76 13.70 -0.42
CA SER A 425 -8.02 14.60 -1.31
C SER A 425 -8.50 14.46 -2.76
N ALA A 426 -8.70 13.23 -3.25
CA ALA A 426 -9.24 12.98 -4.58
C ALA A 426 -10.66 13.56 -4.73
N LEU A 427 -11.56 13.29 -3.78
CA LEU A 427 -12.92 13.81 -3.79
C LEU A 427 -12.97 15.33 -3.78
N GLN A 428 -12.19 15.97 -2.90
CA GLN A 428 -12.09 17.44 -2.83
C GLN A 428 -11.58 18.02 -4.15
N SER A 429 -10.57 17.39 -4.75
CA SER A 429 -10.02 17.81 -6.05
C SER A 429 -11.05 17.72 -7.18
N VAL A 430 -11.83 16.62 -7.23
CA VAL A 430 -12.90 16.45 -8.24
C VAL A 430 -14.04 17.46 -8.03
N GLN A 431 -14.42 17.73 -6.80
CA GLN A 431 -15.42 18.74 -6.48
C GLN A 431 -14.97 20.16 -6.85
N GLN A 432 -13.70 20.49 -6.60
CA GLN A 432 -13.11 21.76 -7.02
C GLN A 432 -13.10 21.87 -8.55
N LEU A 433 -12.71 20.80 -9.25
CA LEU A 433 -12.71 20.76 -10.72
C LEU A 433 -14.10 21.01 -11.32
N SER A 434 -15.16 20.56 -10.64
CA SER A 434 -16.54 20.80 -11.09
C SER A 434 -16.95 22.28 -11.09
N LYS A 435 -16.26 23.14 -10.34
CA LYS A 435 -16.56 24.58 -10.25
C LYS A 435 -15.84 25.43 -11.31
N VAL A 436 -14.77 24.91 -11.90
CA VAL A 436 -13.98 25.61 -12.93
C VAL A 436 -14.80 25.66 -14.23
N GLU A 437 -14.68 26.68 -15.07
CA GLU A 437 -15.33 26.73 -16.39
C GLU A 437 -14.55 25.93 -17.45
N GLU A 438 -15.23 25.45 -18.50
CA GLU A 438 -14.56 24.77 -19.60
C GLU A 438 -13.91 25.80 -20.54
N HIS A 439 -12.63 25.60 -20.87
CA HIS A 439 -11.90 26.45 -21.79
C HIS A 439 -11.10 25.59 -22.75
N VAL A 440 -11.05 25.98 -24.03
CA VAL A 440 -10.39 25.25 -25.12
C VAL A 440 -8.94 24.89 -24.78
N LYS A 441 -8.22 25.79 -24.10
CA LYS A 441 -6.83 25.56 -23.68
C LYS A 441 -6.63 24.42 -22.69
N ASN A 442 -7.64 24.15 -21.87
CA ASN A 442 -7.59 23.08 -20.88
C ASN A 442 -8.17 21.77 -21.45
N TYR A 443 -8.48 21.73 -22.74
CA TYR A 443 -8.94 20.52 -23.39
C TYR A 443 -7.90 19.42 -23.24
N SER A 444 -8.38 18.24 -22.87
CA SER A 444 -7.59 17.03 -22.77
C SER A 444 -8.40 15.87 -23.36
N PRO A 445 -7.79 14.97 -24.15
CA PRO A 445 -8.48 13.81 -24.67
C PRO A 445 -8.80 12.85 -23.53
N GLN A 446 -10.09 12.66 -23.26
CA GLN A 446 -10.62 11.74 -22.25
C GLN A 446 -11.33 10.61 -23.00
N ILE A 447 -10.72 9.43 -23.06
CA ILE A 447 -11.15 8.39 -24.00
C ILE A 447 -11.90 7.27 -23.27
N LEU A 448 -13.11 6.98 -23.75
CA LEU A 448 -13.82 5.73 -23.50
C LEU A 448 -13.52 4.75 -24.64
N VAL A 449 -12.81 3.66 -24.32
CA VAL A 449 -12.44 2.62 -25.28
C VAL A 449 -13.36 1.42 -25.14
N LEU A 450 -14.09 1.08 -26.19
CA LEU A 450 -14.88 -0.16 -26.24
C LEU A 450 -13.98 -1.35 -26.61
N SER A 451 -13.16 -1.79 -25.66
CA SER A 451 -12.17 -2.85 -25.84
C SER A 451 -12.64 -4.23 -25.35
N ALA A 452 -13.81 -4.31 -24.70
CA ALA A 452 -14.18 -5.44 -23.85
C ALA A 452 -13.19 -5.57 -22.68
N LEU A 453 -12.62 -6.75 -22.44
CA LEU A 453 -11.50 -6.87 -21.51
C LEU A 453 -10.23 -6.28 -22.17
N PRO A 454 -9.38 -5.53 -21.45
CA PRO A 454 -8.18 -4.93 -22.04
C PRO A 454 -7.23 -5.93 -22.72
N SER A 455 -7.23 -7.19 -22.28
CA SER A 455 -6.45 -8.28 -22.86
C SER A 455 -6.98 -8.78 -24.22
N CYS A 456 -8.28 -8.59 -24.52
CA CYS A 456 -8.87 -9.05 -25.78
C CYS A 456 -8.44 -8.18 -26.97
N ARG A 457 -8.30 -6.86 -26.76
CA ARG A 457 -7.88 -5.91 -27.80
C ARG A 457 -6.70 -5.02 -27.36
N PRO A 458 -5.52 -5.59 -27.07
CA PRO A 458 -4.38 -4.82 -26.56
C PRO A 458 -3.96 -3.65 -27.46
N PRO A 459 -3.88 -3.78 -28.81
CA PRO A 459 -3.47 -2.68 -29.67
C PRO A 459 -4.38 -1.45 -29.59
N LEU A 460 -5.68 -1.67 -29.34
CA LEU A 460 -6.66 -0.58 -29.21
C LEU A 460 -6.42 0.21 -27.91
N VAL A 461 -6.16 -0.49 -26.82
CA VAL A 461 -5.88 0.11 -25.50
C VAL A 461 -4.51 0.80 -25.50
N ASP A 462 -3.50 0.18 -26.11
CA ASP A 462 -2.17 0.78 -26.30
C ASP A 462 -2.25 2.08 -27.11
N PHE A 463 -3.03 2.06 -28.20
CA PHE A 463 -3.25 3.24 -29.02
C PHE A 463 -3.95 4.36 -28.24
N ALA A 464 -4.97 4.01 -27.46
CA ALA A 464 -5.64 4.96 -26.57
C ALA A 464 -4.68 5.57 -25.53
N ALA A 465 -3.83 4.74 -24.92
CA ALA A 465 -2.84 5.17 -23.93
C ALA A 465 -1.80 6.15 -24.49
N LEU A 466 -1.46 6.04 -25.79
CA LEU A 466 -0.62 7.04 -26.47
C LEU A 466 -1.28 8.43 -26.49
N MET A 467 -2.60 8.49 -26.62
CA MET A 467 -3.36 9.74 -26.63
C MET A 467 -3.59 10.28 -25.21
N THR A 468 -3.82 9.42 -24.21
CA THR A 468 -4.33 9.80 -22.88
C THR A 468 -3.32 9.82 -21.72
N LYS A 469 -2.00 9.79 -21.95
CA LYS A 469 -0.96 9.61 -20.89
C LYS A 469 -1.17 10.36 -19.54
N HIS A 470 -1.73 11.57 -19.55
CA HIS A 470 -2.03 12.37 -18.34
C HIS A 470 -3.53 12.71 -18.19
N SER A 471 -4.38 12.02 -18.94
CA SER A 471 -5.81 12.26 -19.07
C SER A 471 -6.58 10.98 -18.75
N LEU A 472 -7.91 11.07 -18.74
CA LEU A 472 -8.76 9.93 -18.42
C LEU A 472 -8.73 8.88 -19.54
N LEU A 473 -8.43 7.64 -19.18
CA LEU A 473 -8.61 6.46 -20.02
C LEU A 473 -9.56 5.50 -19.32
N LEU A 474 -10.66 5.15 -19.97
CA LEU A 474 -11.65 4.20 -19.45
C LEU A 474 -11.87 3.08 -20.48
N CYS A 475 -11.71 1.84 -20.06
CA CYS A 475 -12.04 0.67 -20.89
C CYS A 475 -13.44 0.17 -20.52
N GLY A 476 -14.35 0.20 -21.49
CA GLY A 476 -15.72 -0.27 -21.37
C GLY A 476 -15.86 -1.72 -21.83
N HIS A 477 -16.47 -2.54 -20.99
CA HIS A 477 -16.81 -3.93 -21.29
C HIS A 477 -18.33 -4.13 -21.22
N ILE A 478 -18.92 -4.58 -22.32
CA ILE A 478 -20.36 -4.85 -22.42
C ILE A 478 -20.54 -6.35 -22.57
N LEU A 479 -21.36 -6.94 -21.70
CA LEU A 479 -21.68 -8.36 -21.67
C LEU A 479 -23.19 -8.53 -21.86
N ASN A 480 -23.58 -9.42 -22.78
CA ASN A 480 -24.99 -9.67 -23.08
C ASN A 480 -25.68 -10.56 -22.02
N ALA A 481 -24.92 -11.15 -21.08
CA ALA A 481 -25.43 -12.02 -20.03
C ALA A 481 -25.25 -11.38 -18.64
N PRO A 482 -26.13 -11.70 -17.68
CA PRO A 482 -25.99 -11.22 -16.31
C PRO A 482 -24.79 -11.86 -15.60
N VAL A 483 -24.05 -11.06 -14.82
CA VAL A 483 -22.82 -11.50 -14.16
C VAL A 483 -22.93 -11.34 -12.64
N PRO A 484 -22.64 -12.39 -11.83
CA PRO A 484 -22.61 -12.28 -10.38
C PRO A 484 -21.57 -11.25 -9.88
N ASN A 485 -21.85 -10.58 -8.77
CA ASN A 485 -20.96 -9.58 -8.16
C ASN A 485 -19.52 -10.08 -7.95
N ARG A 486 -19.34 -11.36 -7.60
CA ARG A 486 -18.01 -11.98 -7.44
C ARG A 486 -17.22 -11.97 -8.75
N VAL A 487 -17.87 -12.30 -9.85
CA VAL A 487 -17.24 -12.33 -11.18
C VAL A 487 -16.93 -10.90 -11.64
N ARG A 488 -17.83 -9.94 -11.39
CA ARG A 488 -17.59 -8.51 -11.65
C ARG A 488 -16.32 -8.00 -10.94
N TYR A 489 -16.15 -8.36 -9.67
CA TYR A 489 -14.95 -8.02 -8.90
C TYR A 489 -13.67 -8.65 -9.49
N ILE A 490 -13.73 -9.92 -9.87
CA ILE A 490 -12.59 -10.63 -10.49
C ILE A 490 -12.20 -10.00 -11.84
N LEU A 491 -13.18 -9.67 -12.69
CA LEU A 491 -12.93 -8.97 -13.97
C LEU A 491 -12.26 -7.61 -13.74
N GLY A 492 -12.72 -6.86 -12.73
CA GLY A 492 -12.11 -5.58 -12.35
C GLY A 492 -10.67 -5.72 -11.87
N GLN A 493 -10.37 -6.71 -11.03
CA GLN A 493 -8.99 -7.00 -10.62
C GLN A 493 -8.12 -7.42 -11.80
N LYS A 494 -8.63 -8.28 -12.68
CA LYS A 494 -7.92 -8.77 -13.86
C LYS A 494 -7.53 -7.63 -14.80
N ALA A 495 -8.48 -6.73 -15.08
CA ALA A 495 -8.20 -5.54 -15.88
C ALA A 495 -7.15 -4.63 -15.20
N ARG A 496 -7.23 -4.45 -13.88
CA ARG A 496 -6.24 -3.65 -13.13
C ARG A 496 -4.84 -4.25 -13.17
N ASN A 497 -4.71 -5.55 -12.96
CA ASN A 497 -3.43 -6.26 -13.05
C ASN A 497 -2.84 -6.17 -14.46
N TRP A 498 -3.69 -6.23 -15.48
CA TRP A 498 -3.28 -6.01 -16.87
C TRP A 498 -2.76 -4.58 -17.09
N PHE A 499 -3.45 -3.56 -16.57
CA PHE A 499 -2.98 -2.17 -16.65
C PHE A 499 -1.64 -1.96 -15.93
N ASP A 500 -1.47 -2.54 -14.74
CA ASP A 500 -0.25 -2.40 -13.94
C ASP A 500 0.95 -3.09 -14.61
N SER A 501 0.78 -4.31 -15.14
CA SER A 501 1.83 -5.01 -15.91
C SER A 501 2.22 -4.25 -17.20
N HIS A 502 1.25 -3.66 -17.88
CA HIS A 502 1.46 -2.87 -19.09
C HIS A 502 1.85 -1.40 -18.80
N LYS A 503 1.92 -0.99 -17.53
CA LYS A 503 2.16 0.40 -17.07
C LYS A 503 1.23 1.42 -17.75
N ILE A 504 0.00 1.03 -18.01
CA ILE A 504 -1.04 1.89 -18.57
C ILE A 504 -1.87 2.44 -17.41
N LYS A 505 -2.09 3.74 -17.37
CA LYS A 505 -2.96 4.36 -16.37
C LYS A 505 -4.37 4.43 -16.95
N GLY A 506 -5.23 3.49 -16.56
CA GLY A 506 -6.60 3.41 -17.03
C GLY A 506 -7.55 2.84 -15.97
N PHE A 507 -8.83 3.11 -16.17
CA PHE A 507 -9.92 2.55 -15.39
C PHE A 507 -10.69 1.52 -16.22
N TYR A 508 -11.41 0.63 -15.54
CA TYR A 508 -12.24 -0.39 -16.16
C TYR A 508 -13.68 -0.24 -15.67
N SER A 509 -14.64 -0.29 -16.59
CA SER A 509 -16.07 -0.27 -16.29
C SER A 509 -16.76 -1.38 -17.07
N ASN A 510 -17.67 -2.09 -16.41
CA ASN A 510 -18.44 -3.15 -17.04
C ASN A 510 -19.94 -2.92 -16.93
N MET A 511 -20.66 -3.26 -18.00
CA MET A 511 -22.12 -3.35 -18.06
C MET A 511 -22.49 -4.77 -18.47
N ASP A 512 -23.40 -5.39 -17.73
CA ASP A 512 -23.91 -6.74 -17.95
C ASP A 512 -25.41 -6.74 -18.20
N ASP A 513 -25.93 -7.82 -18.79
CA ASP A 513 -27.35 -8.02 -19.13
C ASP A 513 -27.94 -6.93 -20.07
N VAL A 514 -27.13 -6.47 -21.03
CA VAL A 514 -27.54 -5.44 -21.99
C VAL A 514 -27.01 -5.73 -23.38
N THR A 515 -27.74 -5.27 -24.40
CA THR A 515 -27.27 -5.28 -25.79
C THR A 515 -26.04 -4.37 -25.95
N PHE A 516 -25.26 -4.60 -27.00
CA PHE A 516 -24.11 -3.74 -27.31
C PHE A 516 -24.53 -2.26 -27.46
N GLU A 517 -25.67 -2.01 -28.10
CA GLU A 517 -26.17 -0.66 -28.37
C GLU A 517 -26.59 0.09 -27.11
N ASP A 518 -27.27 -0.59 -26.20
CA ASP A 518 -27.78 -0.01 -24.95
C ASP A 518 -26.68 0.08 -23.89
N GLY A 519 -25.82 -0.94 -23.80
CA GLY A 519 -24.65 -0.93 -22.94
C GLY A 519 -23.66 0.18 -23.31
N ALA A 520 -23.40 0.40 -24.61
CA ALA A 520 -22.57 1.50 -25.06
C ALA A 520 -23.22 2.86 -24.75
N ARG A 521 -24.54 3.00 -24.95
CA ARG A 521 -25.29 4.22 -24.60
C ARG A 521 -25.17 4.51 -23.10
N ALA A 522 -25.40 3.51 -22.25
CA ALA A 522 -25.28 3.63 -20.81
C ALA A 522 -23.86 4.03 -20.39
N LEU A 523 -22.83 3.38 -20.95
CA LEU A 523 -21.43 3.73 -20.67
C LEU A 523 -21.12 5.17 -21.07
N MET A 524 -21.56 5.64 -22.23
CA MET A 524 -21.31 7.02 -22.67
C MET A 524 -21.92 8.06 -21.72
N GLN A 525 -23.07 7.76 -21.14
CA GLN A 525 -23.79 8.70 -20.26
C GLN A 525 -23.37 8.63 -18.80
N THR A 526 -23.02 7.44 -18.30
CA THR A 526 -22.78 7.19 -16.86
C THR A 526 -21.30 7.13 -16.49
N SER A 527 -20.41 7.03 -17.47
CA SER A 527 -18.98 6.94 -17.21
C SER A 527 -18.39 8.26 -16.71
N GLY A 528 -17.69 8.20 -15.57
CA GLY A 528 -16.96 9.33 -15.02
C GLY A 528 -17.67 10.03 -13.85
N ILE A 529 -17.01 11.04 -13.28
CA ILE A 529 -17.54 11.83 -12.16
C ILE A 529 -17.24 13.32 -12.39
N GLY A 530 -18.28 14.15 -12.41
CA GLY A 530 -18.16 15.59 -12.68
C GLY A 530 -17.53 15.84 -14.05
N LYS A 531 -16.42 16.59 -14.09
CA LYS A 531 -15.67 16.87 -15.33
C LYS A 531 -14.69 15.79 -15.75
N LEU A 532 -14.45 14.78 -14.91
CA LEU A 532 -13.67 13.60 -15.27
C LEU A 532 -14.60 12.60 -15.97
N ARG A 533 -14.99 12.91 -17.20
CA ARG A 533 -15.89 12.12 -18.04
C ARG A 533 -15.35 12.01 -19.47
N PRO A 534 -15.51 10.88 -20.15
CA PRO A 534 -14.99 10.71 -21.50
C PRO A 534 -15.61 11.73 -22.47
N ASN A 535 -14.79 12.28 -23.36
CA ASN A 535 -15.20 13.19 -24.43
C ASN A 535 -14.94 12.60 -25.84
N ILE A 536 -14.21 11.49 -25.93
CA ILE A 536 -13.96 10.74 -27.16
C ILE A 536 -14.37 9.28 -26.93
N LEU A 537 -15.19 8.75 -27.82
CA LEU A 537 -15.47 7.32 -27.95
C LEU A 537 -14.49 6.71 -28.95
N LEU A 538 -13.66 5.77 -28.50
CA LEU A 538 -12.75 5.00 -29.36
C LEU A 538 -13.26 3.58 -29.54
N MET A 539 -13.46 3.20 -30.79
CA MET A 539 -13.94 1.88 -31.21
C MET A 539 -12.93 1.20 -32.14
N GLY A 540 -12.91 -0.13 -32.10
CA GLY A 540 -12.23 -0.92 -33.11
C GLY A 540 -13.10 -1.07 -34.35
N TYR A 541 -12.50 -1.02 -35.53
CA TYR A 541 -13.20 -1.30 -36.78
C TYR A 541 -13.71 -2.74 -36.80
N LYS A 542 -14.99 -2.93 -37.13
CA LYS A 542 -15.63 -4.24 -37.21
C LYS A 542 -15.20 -4.96 -38.50
N MET A 543 -14.20 -5.84 -38.41
CA MET A 543 -13.64 -6.56 -39.57
C MET A 543 -14.58 -7.64 -40.11
N ASP A 544 -15.40 -8.22 -39.25
CA ASP A 544 -16.38 -9.28 -39.53
C ASP A 544 -17.73 -8.73 -40.02
N TRP A 545 -17.81 -7.47 -40.43
CA TRP A 545 -19.07 -6.80 -40.77
C TRP A 545 -19.88 -7.48 -41.90
N ARG A 546 -19.22 -8.29 -42.76
CA ARG A 546 -19.88 -9.09 -43.80
C ARG A 546 -20.46 -10.40 -43.28
N THR A 547 -19.77 -11.01 -42.31
CA THR A 547 -20.06 -12.35 -41.77
C THR A 547 -20.86 -12.33 -40.49
N CYS A 548 -20.94 -11.17 -39.81
CA CYS A 548 -21.67 -11.03 -38.57
C CYS A 548 -23.19 -11.07 -38.76
N GLU A 549 -23.90 -11.30 -37.66
CA GLU A 549 -25.35 -11.13 -37.65
C GLU A 549 -25.71 -9.69 -38.02
N ARG A 550 -26.78 -9.55 -38.83
CA ARG A 550 -27.28 -8.25 -39.29
C ARG A 550 -27.62 -7.26 -38.16
N PRO A 551 -28.28 -7.66 -37.05
CA PRO A 551 -28.54 -6.74 -35.94
C PRO A 551 -27.27 -6.16 -35.32
N ASP A 552 -26.18 -6.92 -35.20
CA ASP A 552 -24.91 -6.42 -34.63
C ASP A 552 -24.30 -5.29 -35.47
N LEU A 553 -24.45 -5.36 -36.80
CA LEU A 553 -23.98 -4.32 -37.70
C LEU A 553 -24.78 -3.02 -37.53
N ALA A 554 -26.10 -3.15 -37.42
CA ALA A 554 -26.99 -2.02 -37.15
C ALA A 554 -26.67 -1.40 -35.77
N MET A 555 -26.45 -2.22 -34.74
CA MET A 555 -26.06 -1.73 -33.40
C MET A 555 -24.73 -0.98 -33.45
N TYR A 556 -23.71 -1.50 -34.14
CA TYR A 556 -22.42 -0.82 -34.31
C TYR A 556 -22.59 0.57 -34.97
N PHE A 557 -23.42 0.63 -36.01
CA PHE A 557 -23.75 1.88 -36.70
C PHE A 557 -24.50 2.88 -35.79
N ASN A 558 -25.50 2.41 -35.06
CA ASN A 558 -26.29 3.20 -34.15
C ASN A 558 -25.46 3.77 -32.99
N VAL A 559 -24.49 3.00 -32.46
CA VAL A 559 -23.59 3.48 -31.40
C VAL A 559 -22.78 4.70 -31.85
N MET A 560 -22.27 4.71 -33.09
CA MET A 560 -21.55 5.87 -33.63
C MET A 560 -22.44 7.12 -33.71
N HIS A 561 -23.69 6.96 -34.15
CA HIS A 561 -24.65 8.06 -34.17
C HIS A 561 -24.98 8.57 -32.77
N LYS A 562 -25.28 7.67 -31.83
CA LYS A 562 -25.57 8.03 -30.43
C LYS A 562 -24.42 8.80 -29.78
N ALA A 563 -23.18 8.44 -30.08
CA ALA A 563 -22.01 9.13 -29.55
C ALA A 563 -21.99 10.61 -29.99
N LEU A 564 -22.26 10.87 -31.28
CA LEU A 564 -22.35 12.23 -31.82
C LEU A 564 -23.58 12.99 -31.27
N ASP A 565 -24.71 12.30 -31.09
CA ASP A 565 -25.92 12.87 -30.48
C ASP A 565 -25.65 13.31 -29.02
N LEU A 566 -24.75 12.63 -28.31
CA LEU A 566 -24.29 12.99 -26.97
C LEU A 566 -23.14 14.03 -26.98
N HIS A 567 -22.84 14.64 -28.13
CA HIS A 567 -21.73 15.57 -28.32
C HIS A 567 -20.34 14.98 -27.96
N LEU A 568 -20.18 13.66 -28.06
CA LEU A 568 -18.87 13.01 -27.98
C LEU A 568 -18.21 12.99 -29.36
N SER A 569 -16.89 12.99 -29.36
CA SER A 569 -16.13 12.74 -30.58
C SER A 569 -16.01 11.24 -30.82
N VAL A 570 -15.99 10.79 -32.08
CA VAL A 570 -15.90 9.37 -32.43
C VAL A 570 -14.57 9.11 -33.13
N ALA A 571 -13.88 8.05 -32.70
CA ALA A 571 -12.67 7.57 -33.34
C ALA A 571 -12.76 6.06 -33.61
N ILE A 572 -12.37 5.63 -34.82
CA ILE A 572 -12.40 4.23 -35.23
C ILE A 572 -11.03 3.82 -35.71
N LEU A 573 -10.40 2.87 -35.03
CA LEU A 573 -9.10 2.34 -35.41
C LEU A 573 -9.27 1.06 -36.23
N ARG A 574 -8.61 0.99 -37.38
CA ARG A 574 -8.50 -0.20 -38.23
C ARG A 574 -7.05 -0.63 -38.35
N LEU A 575 -6.81 -1.94 -38.19
CA LEU A 575 -5.53 -2.60 -38.44
C LEU A 575 -5.73 -3.70 -39.50
N LYS A 576 -4.66 -4.04 -40.24
CA LYS A 576 -4.70 -5.07 -41.29
C LYS A 576 -5.07 -6.45 -40.76
N GLU A 577 -4.50 -6.83 -39.61
CA GLU A 577 -4.70 -8.15 -38.99
C GLU A 577 -5.92 -8.20 -38.05
N GLY A 578 -6.67 -7.09 -37.94
CA GLY A 578 -7.74 -6.94 -36.96
C GLY A 578 -7.25 -6.56 -35.56
N LEU A 579 -8.19 -6.45 -34.64
CA LEU A 579 -7.96 -5.97 -33.26
C LEU A 579 -8.31 -7.00 -32.19
N ASP A 580 -9.00 -8.08 -32.55
CA ASP A 580 -9.48 -9.09 -31.60
C ASP A 580 -8.50 -10.26 -31.51
N TYR A 581 -7.87 -10.41 -30.35
CA TYR A 581 -6.92 -11.46 -30.04
C TYR A 581 -7.41 -12.40 -28.93
N SER A 582 -8.69 -12.31 -28.57
CA SER A 582 -9.32 -13.12 -27.51
C SER A 582 -9.15 -14.64 -27.74
N LYS A 583 -9.17 -15.09 -29.00
CA LYS A 583 -8.99 -16.50 -29.38
C LYS A 583 -7.53 -16.97 -29.42
N ILE A 584 -6.57 -16.06 -29.26
CA ILE A 584 -5.13 -16.32 -29.48
C ILE A 584 -4.33 -16.23 -28.17
N ILE A 585 -4.73 -15.33 -27.27
CA ILE A 585 -4.00 -15.04 -26.04
C ILE A 585 -4.63 -15.82 -24.87
N THR A 586 -3.81 -16.54 -24.09
CA THR A 586 -4.22 -16.90 -22.72
C THR A 586 -4.24 -15.65 -21.86
N ASP A 587 -5.32 -15.43 -21.15
CA ASP A 587 -5.23 -14.59 -19.96
C ASP A 587 -4.27 -15.27 -18.96
N GLU A 588 -3.24 -14.55 -18.49
CA GLU A 588 -2.18 -15.03 -17.56
C GLU A 588 -2.70 -15.53 -16.19
N VAL A 589 -4.02 -15.69 -16.01
CA VAL A 589 -4.63 -16.26 -14.81
C VAL A 589 -5.58 -17.39 -15.22
N THR A 590 -5.02 -18.50 -15.71
CA THR A 590 -5.68 -19.79 -15.53
C THR A 590 -5.67 -20.06 -14.03
N ILE A 591 -6.87 -20.17 -13.44
CA ILE A 591 -7.03 -20.50 -12.03
C ILE A 591 -6.40 -21.89 -11.82
N VAL A 592 -5.19 -21.93 -11.24
CA VAL A 592 -4.70 -23.15 -10.58
C VAL A 592 -5.46 -23.23 -9.26
N THR A 593 -6.70 -23.70 -9.30
CA THR A 593 -7.30 -24.34 -8.13
C THR A 593 -6.65 -25.70 -8.04
N THR A 594 -5.63 -25.79 -7.21
CA THR A 594 -5.16 -27.07 -6.67
C THR A 594 -6.36 -27.82 -6.11
N GLU A 595 -6.66 -28.96 -6.74
CA GLU A 595 -7.39 -30.11 -6.21
C GLU A 595 -8.66 -29.78 -5.40
N THR A 596 -9.77 -29.56 -6.11
CA THR A 596 -11.10 -30.13 -5.81
C THR A 596 -12.08 -29.60 -6.86
N GLU A 597 -12.64 -30.54 -7.64
CA GLU A 597 -13.80 -30.47 -8.56
C GLU A 597 -14.06 -29.18 -9.39
N PRO A 598 -14.30 -29.30 -10.71
CA PRO A 598 -14.53 -28.15 -11.58
C PRO A 598 -15.87 -27.50 -11.23
N THR A 599 -15.84 -26.44 -10.44
CA THR A 599 -17.04 -25.69 -10.05
C THR A 599 -17.43 -24.66 -11.11
N ALA A 600 -18.75 -24.51 -11.28
CA ALA A 600 -19.57 -23.72 -12.21
C ALA A 600 -19.04 -22.41 -12.83
N ALA A 601 -18.00 -21.77 -12.29
CA ALA A 601 -17.45 -20.51 -12.82
C ALA A 601 -16.53 -20.73 -14.04
N THR A 602 -15.78 -21.83 -14.06
CA THR A 602 -14.91 -22.20 -15.19
C THR A 602 -15.74 -22.74 -16.35
N SER A 603 -16.80 -23.49 -16.06
CA SER A 603 -17.78 -23.93 -17.06
C SER A 603 -18.58 -22.77 -17.63
N PHE A 604 -18.91 -21.74 -16.84
CA PHE A 604 -19.62 -20.54 -17.33
C PHE A 604 -18.78 -19.73 -18.33
N LEU A 605 -17.48 -19.53 -18.08
CA LEU A 605 -16.58 -18.84 -19.01
C LEU A 605 -16.29 -19.67 -20.27
N GLN A 606 -16.31 -21.00 -20.17
CA GLN A 606 -16.09 -21.90 -21.31
C GLN A 606 -17.37 -22.08 -22.15
N GLN A 607 -18.55 -22.07 -21.54
CA GLN A 607 -19.87 -22.08 -22.22
C GLN A 607 -20.17 -20.78 -22.96
N LEU A 608 -19.65 -19.63 -22.50
CA LEU A 608 -19.80 -18.35 -23.22
C LEU A 608 -19.05 -18.31 -24.56
N ASN A 609 -18.04 -19.17 -24.76
CA ASN A 609 -17.24 -19.24 -25.99
C ASN A 609 -17.81 -20.21 -27.06
N SER A 610 -18.80 -21.04 -26.71
CA SER A 610 -19.44 -21.98 -27.61
C SER A 610 -20.92 -21.61 -27.75
N GLN A 611 -21.23 -20.71 -28.69
CA GLN A 611 -22.62 -20.49 -29.11
C GLN A 611 -23.06 -21.64 -30.00
N GLU A 612 -23.84 -22.56 -29.44
CA GLU A 612 -24.85 -23.31 -30.19
C GLU A 612 -26.00 -23.67 -29.24
N ASN A 613 -27.18 -23.18 -29.60
CA ASN A 613 -28.55 -23.48 -29.15
C ASN A 613 -28.74 -24.38 -27.91
N LEU A 614 -29.54 -23.93 -26.92
CA LEU A 614 -30.49 -24.75 -26.11
C LEU A 614 -31.28 -23.86 -25.10
N PRO A 615 -32.38 -24.35 -24.48
CA PRO A 615 -33.71 -23.76 -24.61
C PRO A 615 -34.18 -22.94 -23.40
N ARG A 616 -35.35 -22.32 -23.60
CA ARG A 616 -36.09 -21.41 -22.72
C ARG A 616 -36.68 -22.12 -21.48
N ASN A 617 -36.67 -21.37 -20.37
CA ASN A 617 -37.36 -21.56 -19.08
C ASN A 617 -36.79 -22.59 -18.10
N GLU A 618 -36.22 -22.09 -17.00
CA GLU A 618 -36.69 -22.40 -15.63
C GLU A 618 -36.13 -21.35 -14.65
N SER A 619 -36.99 -20.80 -13.79
CA SER A 619 -36.67 -19.75 -12.83
C SER A 619 -35.95 -20.33 -11.61
N PHE A 620 -34.68 -19.95 -11.46
CA PHE A 620 -33.73 -20.38 -10.41
C PHE A 620 -34.04 -19.89 -8.98
N ILE A 621 -35.28 -19.50 -8.68
CA ILE A 621 -35.67 -18.92 -7.38
C ILE A 621 -36.05 -20.02 -6.36
N SER A 622 -36.40 -21.23 -6.80
CA SER A 622 -36.88 -22.29 -5.89
C SER A 622 -35.77 -23.04 -5.13
N THR A 623 -34.51 -22.98 -5.57
CA THR A 623 -33.42 -23.74 -4.93
C THR A 623 -32.73 -22.98 -3.78
N MET A 624 -32.99 -21.68 -3.62
CA MET A 624 -32.41 -20.88 -2.53
C MET A 624 -33.24 -20.85 -1.24
N SER A 625 -34.46 -21.39 -1.22
CA SER A 625 -35.33 -21.34 -0.04
C SER A 625 -35.08 -22.47 0.98
N GLN A 626 -34.22 -23.45 0.69
CA GLN A 626 -33.95 -24.58 1.60
C GLN A 626 -32.63 -24.48 2.41
N VAL A 627 -31.88 -23.38 2.31
CA VAL A 627 -30.61 -23.22 3.06
C VAL A 627 -30.70 -22.14 4.16
N SER A 628 -31.89 -21.56 4.38
CA SER A 628 -32.09 -20.48 5.36
C SER A 628 -32.51 -20.94 6.77
N GLU A 629 -32.50 -22.24 7.06
CA GLU A 629 -32.75 -22.78 8.41
C GLU A 629 -31.51 -23.48 8.99
N ALA A 630 -30.43 -22.73 9.18
CA ALA A 630 -29.34 -23.08 10.11
C ALA A 630 -28.47 -21.85 10.38
N SER A 631 -29.04 -20.80 10.98
CA SER A 631 -28.28 -19.67 11.51
C SER A 631 -28.20 -19.77 13.03
N ASP A 632 -27.18 -20.48 13.53
CA ASP A 632 -26.68 -20.31 14.88
C ASP A 632 -25.18 -19.99 14.85
N MET A 633 -24.84 -18.83 15.40
CA MET A 633 -23.53 -18.40 15.93
C MET A 633 -22.25 -18.73 15.12
N THR A 634 -21.79 -17.79 14.28
CA THR A 634 -20.36 -17.36 14.15
C THR A 634 -20.20 -16.30 13.04
N PRO A 635 -19.34 -15.26 13.20
CA PRO A 635 -18.99 -14.36 12.10
C PRO A 635 -17.95 -15.00 11.16
N PRO A 636 -17.89 -14.60 9.86
CA PRO A 636 -17.04 -15.26 8.87
C PRO A 636 -15.55 -14.98 9.14
N THR A 637 -14.81 -16.05 9.41
CA THR A 637 -13.36 -16.07 9.47
C THR A 637 -12.80 -15.90 8.05
N THR A 638 -11.85 -14.99 7.89
CA THR A 638 -11.06 -14.85 6.65
C THR A 638 -10.27 -16.16 6.42
N PRO A 639 -10.30 -16.79 5.23
CA PRO A 639 -9.58 -18.04 5.03
C PRO A 639 -8.08 -17.78 4.99
N SER A 640 -7.37 -18.17 6.05
CA SER A 640 -5.91 -18.28 6.04
C SER A 640 -5.51 -19.57 5.35
N VAL A 641 -5.03 -19.48 4.11
CA VAL A 641 -4.37 -20.61 3.44
C VAL A 641 -2.98 -20.78 4.05
N LYS A 642 -2.78 -21.81 4.89
CA LYS A 642 -1.45 -22.30 5.26
C LYS A 642 -0.99 -23.27 4.15
N PRO A 643 0.18 -23.09 3.52
CA PRO A 643 0.75 -24.17 2.73
C PRO A 643 1.33 -25.23 3.68
N LYS A 644 0.74 -26.44 3.68
CA LYS A 644 1.43 -27.66 4.11
C LYS A 644 2.32 -28.10 2.94
N PHE A 645 3.62 -27.87 3.04
CA PHE A 645 4.61 -28.66 2.32
C PHE A 645 5.43 -29.40 3.37
N THR A 646 5.14 -30.69 3.53
CA THR A 646 6.08 -31.66 4.07
C THR A 646 6.83 -32.17 2.85
N MET A 647 8.13 -31.87 2.74
CA MET A 647 8.99 -32.49 1.73
C MET A 647 9.42 -33.86 2.27
N GLU A 648 9.04 -34.93 1.58
CA GLU A 648 9.86 -36.13 1.54
C GLU A 648 10.89 -35.94 0.39
N PRO A 649 12.13 -36.41 0.57
CA PRO A 649 13.20 -36.14 -0.39
C PRO A 649 13.12 -37.11 -1.57
N VAL A 650 13.21 -36.58 -2.79
CA VAL A 650 13.57 -37.34 -3.98
C VAL A 650 14.90 -36.79 -4.48
N GLU A 651 15.86 -37.68 -4.63
CA GLU A 651 17.24 -37.43 -5.06
C GLU A 651 17.26 -36.86 -6.49
N GLU A 652 17.97 -35.73 -6.69
CA GLU A 652 18.33 -35.22 -8.02
C GLU A 652 19.85 -35.28 -8.17
N GLU A 653 20.32 -36.00 -9.19
CA GLU A 653 21.70 -35.94 -9.69
C GLU A 653 21.96 -34.57 -10.36
N GLU A 654 23.04 -33.90 -9.95
CA GLU A 654 23.47 -32.60 -10.44
C GLU A 654 24.17 -32.70 -11.81
N ASP A 655 23.69 -31.96 -12.82
CA ASP A 655 24.43 -31.67 -14.05
C ASP A 655 24.86 -30.17 -14.07
N PRO A 656 26.17 -29.82 -14.01
CA PRO A 656 26.60 -28.46 -13.60
C PRO A 656 26.57 -27.38 -14.70
N GLU A 657 26.14 -27.68 -15.94
CA GLU A 657 26.29 -26.72 -17.04
C GLU A 657 25.15 -25.68 -17.19
N LYS A 658 24.01 -25.85 -16.52
CA LYS A 658 22.89 -24.88 -16.60
C LYS A 658 22.99 -23.71 -15.62
N ALA A 659 23.83 -23.82 -14.58
CA ALA A 659 23.96 -22.79 -13.54
C ALA A 659 24.68 -21.51 -14.02
N ASN A 660 25.53 -21.61 -15.06
CA ASN A 660 26.30 -20.48 -15.59
C ASN A 660 25.54 -19.59 -16.58
N VAL A 661 24.30 -19.94 -16.96
CA VAL A 661 23.45 -19.12 -17.85
C VAL A 661 22.55 -18.16 -17.05
N LEU A 662 22.32 -18.41 -15.76
CA LEU A 662 21.38 -17.62 -14.96
C LEU A 662 21.98 -16.36 -14.31
N PHE A 663 23.30 -16.27 -14.17
CA PHE A 663 23.97 -15.17 -13.42
C PHE A 663 24.70 -14.12 -14.28
N LYS A 664 24.56 -14.17 -15.61
CA LYS A 664 25.18 -13.19 -16.53
C LYS A 664 24.21 -12.25 -17.26
N LYS A 665 22.94 -12.19 -16.84
CA LYS A 665 21.89 -11.42 -17.56
C LYS A 665 21.36 -10.17 -16.86
N ASP A 666 22.09 -9.61 -15.88
CA ASP A 666 21.68 -8.39 -15.17
C ASP A 666 22.29 -7.07 -15.68
N ILE A 667 23.00 -7.07 -16.81
CA ILE A 667 23.58 -5.83 -17.35
C ILE A 667 23.43 -5.77 -18.87
N LYS A 668 22.21 -5.53 -19.38
CA LYS A 668 21.94 -4.86 -20.69
C LYS A 668 20.45 -4.60 -20.98
N ARG A 669 20.03 -3.34 -20.80
CA ARG A 669 19.15 -2.51 -21.66
C ARG A 669 17.92 -3.14 -22.37
N ARG A 670 16.72 -2.70 -21.95
CA ARG A 670 15.52 -2.45 -22.79
C ARG A 670 15.07 -3.63 -23.68
N GLU A 671 14.80 -4.79 -23.08
CA GLU A 671 14.10 -5.87 -23.82
C GLU A 671 12.58 -5.63 -23.87
N SER A 672 12.01 -5.98 -25.03
CA SER A 672 10.62 -5.83 -25.45
C SER A 672 9.63 -6.51 -24.50
N ARG A 673 8.48 -5.87 -24.25
CA ARG A 673 7.36 -6.33 -23.38
C ARG A 673 6.62 -7.59 -23.91
N THR A 674 7.19 -8.23 -24.91
CA THR A 674 6.66 -9.41 -25.61
C THR A 674 6.54 -10.65 -24.73
N HIS A 675 7.21 -10.70 -23.57
CA HIS A 675 7.12 -11.83 -22.63
C HIS A 675 5.79 -11.88 -21.86
N LEU A 676 4.98 -10.81 -21.91
CA LEU A 676 3.66 -10.72 -21.25
C LEU A 676 2.53 -11.38 -22.06
N TYR A 677 2.78 -11.77 -23.31
CA TYR A 677 1.78 -12.40 -24.17
C TYR A 677 2.16 -13.87 -24.40
N ARG A 678 1.30 -14.79 -23.92
CA ARG A 678 1.43 -16.24 -24.14
C ARG A 678 0.22 -16.77 -24.91
N GLY A 679 0.44 -17.80 -25.73
CA GLY A 679 -0.63 -18.50 -26.44
C GLY A 679 -1.38 -19.46 -25.53
N MET A 680 -2.54 -19.96 -25.97
CA MET A 680 -3.45 -20.87 -25.23
C MET A 680 -2.74 -22.04 -24.51
N ASP A 681 -1.65 -22.55 -25.07
CA ASP A 681 -0.88 -23.68 -24.55
C ASP A 681 0.28 -23.25 -23.62
N GLY A 682 0.36 -21.98 -23.23
CA GLY A 682 1.46 -21.40 -22.44
C GLY A 682 2.75 -21.13 -23.24
N ASN A 683 2.79 -21.53 -24.52
CA ASN A 683 3.91 -21.31 -25.42
C ASN A 683 4.01 -19.84 -25.88
N PRO A 684 5.22 -19.34 -26.18
CA PRO A 684 5.40 -17.98 -26.71
C PRO A 684 4.73 -17.85 -28.08
N LEU A 685 4.00 -16.75 -28.27
CA LEU A 685 3.33 -16.45 -29.53
C LEU A 685 4.33 -16.26 -30.68
N SER A 686 3.88 -16.51 -31.91
CA SER A 686 4.71 -16.30 -33.10
C SER A 686 5.17 -14.83 -33.19
N LYS A 687 6.37 -14.62 -33.75
CA LYS A 687 6.98 -13.29 -33.85
C LYS A 687 6.12 -12.30 -34.66
N SER A 688 5.36 -12.77 -35.65
CA SER A 688 4.44 -11.93 -36.43
C SER A 688 3.30 -11.41 -35.57
N ILE A 689 2.59 -12.28 -34.85
CA ILE A 689 1.47 -11.90 -33.96
C ILE A 689 1.95 -10.96 -32.85
N LEU A 690 3.10 -11.26 -32.24
CA LEU A 690 3.70 -10.38 -31.23
C LEU A 690 4.05 -9.00 -31.79
N ASN A 691 4.48 -8.92 -33.05
CA ASN A 691 4.78 -7.64 -33.69
C ASN A 691 3.52 -6.79 -33.89
N SER A 692 2.40 -7.43 -34.23
CA SER A 692 1.10 -6.78 -34.40
C SER A 692 0.48 -6.36 -33.08
N LEU A 693 0.60 -7.19 -32.04
CA LEU A 693 0.16 -6.86 -30.69
C LEU A 693 0.88 -5.63 -30.12
N THR A 694 2.20 -5.56 -30.32
CA THR A 694 3.05 -4.52 -29.73
C THR A 694 3.36 -3.36 -30.68
N GLN A 695 2.62 -3.24 -31.79
CA GLN A 695 2.91 -2.28 -32.86
C GLN A 695 3.05 -0.84 -32.34
N PHE A 696 2.16 -0.41 -31.44
CA PHE A 696 2.14 0.94 -30.88
C PHE A 696 3.11 1.17 -29.71
N GLN A 697 3.62 0.09 -29.11
CA GLN A 697 4.60 0.16 -28.03
C GLN A 697 6.04 0.31 -28.54
N LYS A 698 6.31 -0.06 -29.80
CA LYS A 698 7.63 0.00 -30.41
C LYS A 698 7.98 1.41 -30.86
N LYS A 699 9.27 1.77 -30.73
CA LYS A 699 9.80 3.04 -31.23
C LYS A 699 9.86 3.03 -32.76
N GLN A 700 9.18 3.98 -33.38
CA GLN A 700 9.22 4.24 -34.82
C GLN A 700 10.43 5.15 -35.11
N ARG A 701 11.48 4.62 -35.75
CA ARG A 701 12.76 5.35 -35.92
C ARG A 701 12.76 6.38 -37.06
N LYS A 702 11.91 6.19 -38.08
CA LYS A 702 11.73 7.09 -39.23
C LYS A 702 10.33 6.86 -39.81
N GLY A 703 9.31 7.39 -39.15
CA GLY A 703 7.93 7.19 -39.56
C GLY A 703 7.27 8.45 -40.12
N VAL A 704 6.17 8.27 -40.83
CA VAL A 704 5.33 9.36 -41.30
C VAL A 704 3.89 9.14 -40.84
N ILE A 705 3.28 10.20 -40.31
CA ILE A 705 1.87 10.24 -39.94
C ILE A 705 1.17 11.15 -40.95
N ASP A 706 0.25 10.57 -41.72
CA ASP A 706 -0.52 11.31 -42.72
C ASP A 706 -1.86 11.74 -42.12
N VAL A 707 -2.15 13.04 -42.16
CA VAL A 707 -3.38 13.61 -41.62
C VAL A 707 -4.23 14.15 -42.76
N TRP A 708 -5.33 13.46 -43.05
CA TRP A 708 -6.31 13.82 -44.07
C TRP A 708 -7.44 14.64 -43.43
N TRP A 709 -7.23 15.95 -43.40
CA TRP A 709 -8.19 16.90 -42.85
C TRP A 709 -9.17 17.36 -43.94
N LEU A 710 -10.29 16.64 -44.03
CA LEU A 710 -11.27 16.84 -45.10
C LEU A 710 -12.35 17.86 -44.76
N TYR A 711 -12.71 17.95 -43.48
CA TYR A 711 -13.74 18.85 -42.98
C TYR A 711 -13.29 19.41 -41.65
N ASP A 712 -13.71 20.63 -41.35
CA ASP A 712 -13.53 21.18 -40.01
C ASP A 712 -14.39 20.38 -39.01
N ASP A 713 -13.72 19.74 -38.07
CA ASP A 713 -14.29 18.94 -37.00
C ASP A 713 -13.92 19.49 -35.62
N GLY A 714 -13.62 20.79 -35.54
CA GLY A 714 -13.18 21.46 -34.30
C GLY A 714 -11.68 21.33 -34.06
N GLY A 715 -10.92 20.74 -34.99
CA GLY A 715 -9.46 20.59 -34.94
C GLY A 715 -8.97 19.30 -34.28
N LEU A 716 -9.87 18.38 -33.92
CA LEU A 716 -9.50 17.13 -33.23
C LEU A 716 -8.64 16.22 -34.11
N THR A 717 -8.98 16.12 -35.40
CA THR A 717 -8.21 15.39 -36.41
C THR A 717 -6.75 15.83 -36.53
N LEU A 718 -6.45 17.11 -36.22
CA LEU A 718 -5.08 17.65 -36.18
C LEU A 718 -4.43 17.44 -34.81
N LEU A 719 -5.19 17.59 -33.72
CA LEU A 719 -4.67 17.51 -32.35
C LEU A 719 -4.22 16.09 -31.97
N LEU A 720 -4.99 15.05 -32.30
CA LEU A 720 -4.63 13.66 -31.95
C LEU A 720 -3.28 13.20 -32.52
N PRO A 721 -3.00 13.32 -33.84
CA PRO A 721 -1.71 12.94 -34.40
C PRO A 721 -0.56 13.80 -33.87
N TYR A 722 -0.81 15.09 -33.58
CA TYR A 722 0.17 15.93 -32.89
C TYR A 722 0.52 15.38 -31.51
N ILE A 723 -0.48 15.04 -30.67
CA ILE A 723 -0.25 14.43 -29.35
C ILE A 723 0.55 13.13 -29.49
N ILE A 724 0.23 12.28 -30.48
CA ILE A 724 0.98 11.04 -30.75
C ILE A 724 2.45 11.37 -31.08
N SER A 725 2.71 12.36 -31.95
CA SER A 725 4.07 12.78 -32.31
C SER A 725 4.88 13.31 -31.12
N THR A 726 4.25 13.86 -30.07
CA THR A 726 5.00 14.25 -28.84
C THR A 726 5.47 13.06 -28.00
N ARG A 727 5.03 11.84 -28.28
CA ARG A 727 5.37 10.66 -27.47
C ARG A 727 6.74 10.10 -27.88
N SER A 728 7.52 9.62 -26.91
CA SER A 728 8.87 9.07 -27.14
C SER A 728 8.94 7.92 -28.16
N ASN A 729 7.85 7.19 -28.37
CA ASN A 729 7.78 6.09 -29.32
C ASN A 729 7.58 6.59 -30.77
N TRP A 730 7.00 7.79 -30.94
CA TRP A 730 6.62 8.39 -32.23
C TRP A 730 7.23 9.78 -32.42
N SER A 731 8.20 10.19 -31.58
CA SER A 731 8.86 11.50 -31.60
C SER A 731 9.61 11.80 -32.87
N ASP A 732 10.09 10.74 -33.53
CA ASP A 732 10.88 10.86 -34.76
C ASP A 732 9.97 10.81 -36.00
N CYS A 733 8.64 10.72 -35.81
CA CYS A 733 7.68 10.67 -36.90
C CYS A 733 7.32 12.08 -37.39
N LYS A 734 7.31 12.26 -38.71
CA LYS A 734 6.94 13.53 -39.33
C LYS A 734 5.45 13.56 -39.69
N LEU A 735 4.81 14.71 -39.52
CA LEU A 735 3.42 14.93 -39.90
C LEU A 735 3.35 15.41 -41.36
N ARG A 736 2.50 14.81 -42.19
CA ARG A 736 2.10 15.34 -43.51
C ARG A 736 0.62 15.65 -43.48
N VAL A 737 0.23 16.86 -43.87
CA VAL A 737 -1.17 17.29 -43.81
C VAL A 737 -1.73 17.36 -45.22
N PHE A 738 -2.89 16.73 -45.42
CA PHE A 738 -3.63 16.72 -46.67
C PHE A 738 -4.96 17.44 -46.45
N THR A 739 -5.23 18.48 -47.24
CA THR A 739 -6.48 19.27 -47.15
C THR A 739 -7.19 19.30 -48.50
N LEU A 740 -8.51 19.50 -48.48
CA LEU A 740 -9.31 19.66 -49.69
C LEU A 740 -9.33 21.12 -50.15
N ALA A 741 -9.26 21.34 -51.46
CA ALA A 741 -9.61 22.63 -52.05
C ALA A 741 -11.00 22.59 -52.68
N ASN A 742 -11.78 23.64 -52.43
CA ASN A 742 -13.11 23.80 -53.01
C ASN A 742 -13.06 24.13 -54.52
N LYS A 743 -12.02 24.85 -54.97
CA LYS A 743 -11.81 25.24 -56.38
C LYS A 743 -10.34 25.12 -56.78
N LYS A 744 -10.09 24.78 -58.04
CA LYS A 744 -8.72 24.67 -58.61
C LYS A 744 -7.99 26.01 -58.68
N ASP A 745 -8.73 27.12 -58.80
CA ASP A 745 -8.16 28.45 -58.98
C ASP A 745 -7.67 29.07 -57.66
N GLU A 746 -8.04 28.49 -56.52
CA GLU A 746 -7.75 29.02 -55.17
C GLU A 746 -6.68 28.21 -54.41
N LEU A 747 -6.00 27.27 -55.08
CA LEU A 747 -5.06 26.33 -54.44
C LEU A 747 -3.94 27.01 -53.64
N GLN A 748 -3.31 28.03 -54.22
CA GLN A 748 -2.21 28.73 -53.54
C GLN A 748 -2.69 29.54 -52.33
N TYR A 749 -3.92 30.07 -52.40
CA TYR A 749 -4.52 30.85 -51.33
C TYR A 749 -4.86 29.95 -50.14
N GLU A 750 -5.55 28.82 -50.39
CA GLU A 750 -5.85 27.82 -49.38
C GLU A 750 -4.58 27.23 -48.74
N GLN A 751 -3.51 27.04 -49.53
CA GLN A 751 -2.22 26.57 -49.00
C GLN A 751 -1.60 27.55 -48.02
N ARG A 752 -1.61 28.84 -48.33
CA ARG A 752 -1.09 29.88 -47.44
C ARG A 752 -1.93 30.03 -46.18
N ASN A 753 -3.26 29.99 -46.31
CA ASN A 753 -4.17 30.06 -45.17
C ASN A 753 -3.96 28.88 -44.22
N MET A 754 -3.88 27.67 -44.77
CA MET A 754 -3.64 26.46 -43.99
C MET A 754 -2.27 26.46 -43.32
N ALA A 755 -1.22 26.87 -44.03
CA ALA A 755 0.12 27.02 -43.46
C ALA A 755 0.14 28.05 -42.30
N SER A 756 -0.55 29.18 -42.48
CA SER A 756 -0.71 30.20 -41.43
C SER A 756 -1.44 29.67 -40.20
N LEU A 757 -2.50 28.88 -40.42
CA LEU A 757 -3.31 28.27 -39.36
C LEU A 757 -2.49 27.25 -38.55
N LEU A 758 -1.79 26.32 -39.23
CA LEU A 758 -0.92 25.34 -38.57
C LEU A 758 0.23 26.01 -37.80
N SER A 759 0.81 27.09 -38.37
CA SER A 759 1.83 27.90 -37.70
C SER A 759 1.30 28.55 -36.42
N LYS A 760 0.08 29.12 -36.45
CA LYS A 760 -0.59 29.68 -35.25
C LYS A 760 -0.82 28.62 -34.18
N PHE A 761 -1.14 27.39 -34.57
CA PHE A 761 -1.28 26.26 -33.65
C PHE A 761 0.06 25.64 -33.22
N ARG A 762 1.19 26.08 -33.80
CA ARG A 762 2.53 25.54 -33.55
C ARG A 762 2.63 24.04 -33.80
N ILE A 763 1.93 23.57 -34.84
CA ILE A 763 2.01 22.18 -35.28
C ILE A 763 3.06 22.12 -36.39
N ASP A 764 4.20 21.53 -36.07
CA ASP A 764 5.25 21.30 -37.06
C ASP A 764 4.82 20.20 -38.02
N TYR A 765 4.86 20.52 -39.32
CA TYR A 765 4.57 19.58 -40.40
C TYR A 765 5.72 19.55 -41.39
N SER A 766 5.89 18.41 -42.05
CA SER A 766 6.93 18.19 -43.06
C SER A 766 6.47 18.55 -44.47
N ASP A 767 5.19 18.35 -44.78
CA ASP A 767 4.61 18.65 -46.07
C ASP A 767 3.10 18.96 -45.92
N LEU A 768 2.60 19.89 -46.73
CA LEU A 768 1.19 20.30 -46.80
C LEU A 768 0.73 20.17 -48.25
N LYS A 769 -0.09 19.15 -48.53
CA LYS A 769 -0.60 18.86 -49.87
C LYS A 769 -2.09 19.17 -49.98
N ILE A 770 -2.45 19.99 -50.96
CA ILE A 770 -3.84 20.31 -51.24
C ILE A 770 -4.37 19.44 -52.37
N ILE A 771 -5.54 18.85 -52.15
CA ILE A 771 -6.20 17.93 -53.07
C ILE A 771 -7.36 18.66 -53.76
N SER A 772 -7.24 18.85 -55.07
CA SER A 772 -8.27 19.47 -55.92
C SER A 772 -9.12 18.47 -56.70
N ASP A 773 -8.74 17.20 -56.69
CA ASP A 773 -9.18 16.20 -57.68
C ASP A 773 -10.21 15.21 -57.13
N ILE A 774 -10.86 15.54 -56.01
CA ILE A 774 -11.84 14.66 -55.34
C ILE A 774 -13.17 14.54 -56.09
N THR A 775 -13.52 15.53 -56.92
CA THR A 775 -14.76 15.53 -57.72
C THR A 775 -14.60 14.89 -59.08
N LYS A 776 -13.39 14.45 -59.46
CA LYS A 776 -13.17 13.69 -60.70
C LYS A 776 -13.88 12.34 -60.61
N LYS A 777 -14.35 11.84 -61.75
CA LYS A 777 -14.94 10.50 -61.84
C LYS A 777 -13.90 9.46 -61.41
N PRO A 778 -14.24 8.51 -60.52
CA PRO A 778 -13.34 7.42 -60.14
C PRO A 778 -13.03 6.52 -61.35
N SER A 779 -11.93 5.80 -61.28
CA SER A 779 -11.56 4.78 -62.27
C SER A 779 -12.59 3.64 -62.29
N ASP A 780 -12.77 3.03 -63.46
CA ASP A 780 -13.71 1.93 -63.63
C ASP A 780 -13.30 0.69 -62.81
N GLU A 781 -12.00 0.52 -62.52
CA GLU A 781 -11.48 -0.50 -61.59
C GLU A 781 -12.01 -0.31 -60.17
N THR A 782 -11.91 0.91 -59.62
CA THR A 782 -12.41 1.22 -58.26
C THR A 782 -13.93 1.09 -58.16
N VAL A 783 -14.66 1.45 -59.22
CA VAL A 783 -16.11 1.27 -59.30
C VAL A 783 -16.47 -0.22 -59.29
N SER A 784 -15.80 -1.03 -60.11
CA SER A 784 -16.03 -2.48 -60.13
C SER A 784 -15.72 -3.16 -58.79
N PHE A 785 -14.67 -2.69 -58.09
CA PHE A 785 -14.34 -3.14 -56.74
C PHE A 785 -15.47 -2.84 -55.75
N PHE A 786 -16.05 -1.64 -55.81
CA PHE A 786 -17.16 -1.24 -54.96
C PHE A 786 -18.45 -2.02 -55.27
N ASP A 787 -18.78 -2.18 -56.55
CA ASP A 787 -19.96 -2.95 -56.97
C ASP A 787 -19.87 -4.42 -56.51
N ASN A 788 -18.68 -5.01 -56.58
CA ASN A 788 -18.42 -6.34 -56.04
C ASN A 788 -18.53 -6.39 -54.50
N LEU A 789 -18.25 -5.28 -53.82
CA LEU A 789 -18.30 -5.19 -52.37
C LEU A 789 -19.74 -5.12 -51.82
N ILE A 790 -20.65 -4.46 -52.55
CA ILE A 790 -22.05 -4.30 -52.17
C ILE A 790 -22.98 -5.38 -52.76
N LYS A 791 -22.47 -6.26 -53.64
CA LYS A 791 -23.27 -7.25 -54.37
C LYS A 791 -24.18 -8.09 -53.47
N ASP A 792 -23.65 -8.55 -52.33
CA ASP A 792 -24.35 -9.42 -51.38
C ASP A 792 -25.29 -8.64 -50.42
N LEU A 793 -25.32 -7.32 -50.51
CA LEU A 793 -26.08 -6.42 -49.64
C LEU A 793 -27.24 -5.72 -50.37
N LYS A 794 -27.36 -5.92 -51.70
CA LYS A 794 -28.46 -5.39 -52.50
C LYS A 794 -29.70 -6.27 -52.32
N CYS A 795 -30.83 -5.67 -51.93
CA CYS A 795 -32.14 -6.30 -51.93
C CYS A 795 -33.09 -5.53 -52.88
N ALA A 796 -34.02 -6.26 -53.49
CA ALA A 796 -35.03 -5.71 -54.40
C ALA A 796 -36.33 -5.27 -53.68
N ASP A 797 -36.60 -5.82 -52.49
CA ASP A 797 -37.83 -5.57 -51.74
C ASP A 797 -37.68 -4.36 -50.80
N GLU A 798 -38.73 -3.53 -50.72
CA GLU A 798 -38.79 -2.27 -49.96
C GLU A 798 -38.91 -2.45 -48.43
N GLU A 799 -39.14 -3.68 -47.95
CA GLU A 799 -39.33 -3.98 -46.52
C GLU A 799 -38.01 -4.45 -45.87
N ASP A 800 -37.10 -3.51 -45.62
CA ASP A 800 -35.92 -3.77 -44.78
C ASP A 800 -36.15 -3.28 -43.35
N ASP A 801 -36.74 -4.14 -42.51
CA ASP A 801 -37.09 -3.85 -41.11
C ASP A 801 -35.86 -3.53 -40.23
N MET A 802 -34.64 -3.86 -40.71
CA MET A 802 -33.40 -3.79 -39.93
C MET A 802 -32.38 -2.75 -40.42
N GLY A 803 -32.62 -2.06 -41.55
CA GLY A 803 -31.78 -0.95 -42.04
C GLY A 803 -30.34 -1.32 -42.44
N VAL A 804 -30.14 -2.54 -42.95
CA VAL A 804 -28.82 -3.10 -43.29
C VAL A 804 -28.64 -3.28 -44.80
N HIS A 805 -29.71 -3.58 -45.54
CA HIS A 805 -29.68 -3.79 -46.98
C HIS A 805 -29.67 -2.46 -47.73
N VAL A 806 -28.96 -2.44 -48.85
CA VAL A 806 -28.78 -1.24 -49.66
C VAL A 806 -29.81 -1.25 -50.79
N SER A 807 -30.70 -0.26 -50.79
CA SER A 807 -31.70 -0.10 -51.87
C SER A 807 -31.10 0.58 -53.10
N GLU A 808 -31.65 0.30 -54.29
CA GLU A 808 -31.20 0.96 -55.53
C GLU A 808 -31.47 2.48 -55.50
N TYR A 809 -32.57 2.90 -54.87
CA TYR A 809 -32.88 4.30 -54.66
C TYR A 809 -31.81 5.00 -53.80
N GLU A 810 -31.35 4.37 -52.71
CA GLU A 810 -30.30 4.90 -51.85
C GLU A 810 -28.98 5.09 -52.62
N LEU A 811 -28.59 4.10 -53.43
CA LEU A 811 -27.39 4.18 -54.26
C LEU A 811 -27.47 5.31 -55.27
N LEU A 812 -28.64 5.53 -55.87
CA LEU A 812 -28.86 6.62 -56.82
C LEU A 812 -28.82 7.98 -56.13
N ALA A 813 -29.47 8.10 -54.97
CA ALA A 813 -29.48 9.32 -54.15
C ALA A 813 -28.09 9.70 -53.61
N MET A 814 -27.25 8.70 -53.29
CA MET A 814 -25.91 8.90 -52.73
C MET A 814 -24.77 8.71 -53.74
N LYS A 815 -25.08 8.67 -55.04
CA LYS A 815 -24.10 8.41 -56.11
C LYS A 815 -22.91 9.36 -56.08
N ASP A 816 -23.15 10.66 -55.91
CA ASP A 816 -22.09 11.67 -55.89
C ASP A 816 -21.15 11.51 -54.68
N LYS A 817 -21.69 11.17 -53.51
CA LYS A 817 -20.88 10.91 -52.31
C LYS A 817 -20.09 9.62 -52.45
N THR A 818 -20.72 8.58 -52.98
CA THR A 818 -20.06 7.30 -53.27
C THR A 818 -18.88 7.53 -54.21
N ASN A 819 -19.07 8.23 -55.33
CA ASN A 819 -18.00 8.58 -56.27
C ASN A 819 -16.84 9.35 -55.61
N ARG A 820 -17.15 10.28 -54.68
CA ARG A 820 -16.10 10.99 -53.91
C ARG A 820 -15.31 10.05 -53.00
N HIS A 821 -15.97 9.10 -52.32
CA HIS A 821 -15.29 8.10 -51.49
C HIS A 821 -14.42 7.13 -52.32
N LEU A 822 -14.89 6.74 -53.51
CA LEU A 822 -14.11 5.95 -54.46
C LEU A 822 -12.88 6.73 -54.93
N ARG A 823 -13.04 7.99 -55.31
CA ARG A 823 -11.91 8.84 -55.72
C ARG A 823 -10.93 9.09 -54.56
N LEU A 824 -11.43 9.22 -53.33
CA LEU A 824 -10.59 9.31 -52.13
C LEU A 824 -9.73 8.06 -51.92
N ARG A 825 -10.24 6.86 -52.19
CA ARG A 825 -9.44 5.62 -52.13
C ARG A 825 -8.22 5.69 -53.05
N GLU A 826 -8.41 6.13 -54.28
CA GLU A 826 -7.33 6.25 -55.27
C GLU A 826 -6.24 7.21 -54.77
N LEU A 827 -6.66 8.37 -54.26
CA LEU A 827 -5.74 9.38 -53.73
C LEU A 827 -5.01 8.90 -52.46
N LEU A 828 -5.69 8.13 -51.60
CA LEU A 828 -5.07 7.51 -50.43
C LEU A 828 -4.00 6.48 -50.84
N LEU A 829 -4.30 5.65 -51.85
CA LEU A 829 -3.36 4.65 -52.37
C LEU A 829 -2.12 5.31 -53.02
N GLU A 830 -2.32 6.40 -53.76
CA GLU A 830 -1.23 7.15 -54.39
C GLU A 830 -0.28 7.80 -53.36
N ASN A 831 -0.79 8.30 -52.24
CA ASN A 831 -0.04 9.21 -51.36
C ASN A 831 0.37 8.62 -50.00
N SER A 832 -0.37 7.63 -49.49
CA SER A 832 -0.32 7.24 -48.08
C SER A 832 -0.06 5.74 -47.83
N THR A 833 0.26 4.96 -48.87
CA THR A 833 0.59 3.52 -48.74
C THR A 833 1.83 3.24 -47.89
N SER A 834 2.81 4.14 -47.89
CA SER A 834 4.05 4.02 -47.11
C SER A 834 3.98 4.64 -45.71
N ALA A 835 2.82 5.15 -45.27
CA ALA A 835 2.66 5.80 -43.98
C ALA A 835 2.66 4.79 -42.81
N ASN A 836 3.04 5.24 -41.61
CA ASN A 836 2.98 4.41 -40.40
C ASN A 836 1.62 4.50 -39.70
N LEU A 837 0.93 5.63 -39.86
CA LEU A 837 -0.40 5.89 -39.35
C LEU A 837 -1.08 6.90 -40.27
N ILE A 838 -2.34 6.64 -40.61
CA ILE A 838 -3.18 7.58 -41.35
C ILE A 838 -4.32 8.01 -40.42
N VAL A 839 -4.48 9.31 -40.26
CA VAL A 839 -5.59 9.92 -39.50
C VAL A 839 -6.47 10.67 -40.49
N MET A 840 -7.72 10.27 -40.64
CA MET A 840 -8.65 10.86 -41.60
C MET A 840 -9.92 11.32 -40.90
N THR A 841 -10.49 12.44 -41.36
CA THR A 841 -11.83 12.83 -40.94
C THR A 841 -12.84 11.74 -41.32
N LEU A 842 -13.56 11.20 -40.33
CA LEU A 842 -14.62 10.22 -40.54
C LEU A 842 -15.78 10.89 -41.28
N PRO A 843 -16.15 10.44 -42.50
CA PRO A 843 -17.33 10.94 -43.16
C PRO A 843 -18.55 10.38 -42.44
N MET A 844 -19.43 11.24 -41.91
CA MET A 844 -20.63 10.77 -41.21
C MET A 844 -21.89 11.01 -42.06
N PRO A 845 -22.68 9.99 -42.39
CA PRO A 845 -23.97 10.17 -43.03
C PRO A 845 -25.01 10.75 -42.07
N ARG A 846 -26.11 11.28 -42.61
CA ARG A 846 -27.28 11.62 -41.79
C ARG A 846 -28.03 10.33 -41.44
N LYS A 847 -28.46 10.23 -40.18
CA LYS A 847 -29.25 9.10 -39.70
C LYS A 847 -30.52 8.94 -40.55
N ASN A 848 -30.91 7.70 -40.84
CA ASN A 848 -32.07 7.31 -41.68
C ASN A 848 -31.96 7.67 -43.18
N VAL A 849 -30.84 8.24 -43.64
CA VAL A 849 -30.61 8.49 -45.08
C VAL A 849 -29.66 7.45 -45.68
N VAL A 850 -28.80 6.88 -44.84
CA VAL A 850 -27.84 5.85 -45.24
C VAL A 850 -27.98 4.65 -44.32
N THR A 851 -28.02 3.47 -44.92
CA THR A 851 -28.08 2.17 -44.24
C THR A 851 -26.73 1.78 -43.68
N ALA A 852 -26.73 0.92 -42.65
CA ALA A 852 -25.49 0.49 -42.00
C ALA A 852 -24.55 -0.23 -43.00
N GLY A 853 -25.13 -1.00 -43.94
CA GLY A 853 -24.40 -1.71 -44.99
C GLY A 853 -23.68 -0.76 -45.96
N LEU A 854 -24.37 0.24 -46.50
CA LEU A 854 -23.76 1.21 -47.41
C LEU A 854 -22.67 2.04 -46.73
N TYR A 855 -22.89 2.43 -45.48
CA TYR A 855 -21.91 3.19 -44.72
C TYR A 855 -20.62 2.41 -44.48
N MET A 856 -20.73 1.16 -44.02
CA MET A 856 -19.57 0.29 -43.82
C MET A 856 -18.87 -0.03 -45.13
N ALA A 857 -19.61 -0.12 -46.24
CA ALA A 857 -19.03 -0.24 -47.57
C ALA A 857 -18.15 0.96 -47.96
N TRP A 858 -18.55 2.18 -47.63
CA TRP A 858 -17.70 3.37 -47.85
C TRP A 858 -16.42 3.34 -46.99
N LEU A 859 -16.55 3.02 -45.70
CA LEU A 859 -15.39 2.93 -44.80
C LEU A 859 -14.42 1.83 -45.24
N GLU A 860 -14.94 0.67 -45.64
CA GLU A 860 -14.15 -0.44 -46.17
C GLU A 860 -13.40 -0.02 -47.42
N THR A 861 -14.08 0.67 -48.33
CA THR A 861 -13.48 1.11 -49.59
C THR A 861 -12.35 2.11 -49.36
N MET A 862 -12.45 3.03 -48.40
CA MET A 862 -11.35 3.97 -48.14
C MET A 862 -10.17 3.34 -47.38
N SER A 863 -10.41 2.33 -46.54
CA SER A 863 -9.41 1.85 -45.58
C SER A 863 -8.84 0.46 -45.86
N ARG A 864 -9.42 -0.32 -46.78
CA ARG A 864 -8.88 -1.63 -47.17
C ARG A 864 -7.50 -1.49 -47.82
N ASP A 865 -6.58 -2.38 -47.43
CA ASP A 865 -5.16 -2.47 -47.85
C ASP A 865 -4.24 -1.34 -47.36
N MET A 866 -4.78 -0.41 -46.57
CA MET A 866 -4.01 0.70 -46.01
C MET A 866 -3.24 0.30 -44.74
N PRO A 867 -2.15 1.02 -44.39
CA PRO A 867 -1.53 0.97 -43.04
C PRO A 867 -2.55 1.26 -41.92
N PRO A 868 -2.15 1.19 -40.62
CA PRO A 868 -3.04 1.53 -39.51
C PRO A 868 -3.81 2.82 -39.77
N PHE A 869 -5.14 2.72 -39.73
CA PHE A 869 -6.04 3.77 -40.19
C PHE A 869 -6.92 4.20 -39.04
N LEU A 870 -6.89 5.49 -38.71
CA LEU A 870 -7.73 6.10 -37.68
C LEU A 870 -8.72 7.04 -38.35
N PHE A 871 -10.00 6.71 -38.31
CA PHE A 871 -11.05 7.65 -38.61
C PHE A 871 -11.39 8.49 -37.39
N VAL A 872 -11.55 9.80 -37.53
CA VAL A 872 -11.85 10.73 -36.42
C VAL A 872 -12.95 11.69 -36.82
N ARG A 873 -13.95 11.86 -35.96
CA ARG A 873 -14.95 12.92 -36.03
C ARG A 873 -14.99 13.66 -34.71
N GLY A 874 -14.55 14.91 -34.68
CA GLY A 874 -14.81 15.78 -33.54
C GLY A 874 -16.28 16.18 -33.38
N ASN A 875 -16.64 16.64 -32.18
CA ASN A 875 -17.98 17.10 -31.81
C ASN A 875 -18.28 18.55 -32.24
N GLN A 876 -17.47 19.12 -33.15
CA GLN A 876 -17.55 20.51 -33.65
C GLN A 876 -17.26 21.60 -32.62
N GLN A 877 -16.91 21.25 -31.38
CA GLN A 877 -16.35 22.21 -30.44
C GLN A 877 -14.87 22.41 -30.73
N SER A 878 -14.40 23.65 -30.70
CA SER A 878 -12.99 23.95 -30.92
C SER A 878 -12.14 23.32 -29.81
N VAL A 879 -11.20 22.46 -30.20
CA VAL A 879 -10.19 21.89 -29.28
C VAL A 879 -8.83 22.57 -29.40
N LEU A 880 -8.68 23.43 -30.41
CA LEU A 880 -7.51 24.25 -30.66
C LEU A 880 -7.92 25.73 -30.66
N THR A 881 -7.11 26.57 -30.01
CA THR A 881 -7.26 28.03 -30.04
C THR A 881 -5.90 28.69 -30.13
N PHE A 882 -5.84 29.82 -30.83
CA PHE A 882 -4.65 30.67 -30.92
C PHE A 882 -4.72 31.87 -29.96
N TYR A 883 -5.88 32.13 -29.34
CA TYR A 883 -6.03 33.20 -28.36
C TYR A 883 -5.49 32.76 -27.00
N SER A 884 -4.64 33.60 -26.41
CA SER A 884 -4.08 33.42 -25.07
C SER A 884 -5.10 33.78 -23.98
#